data_AF-A0A3A5BAV6-F1
#
_entry.id   AF-A0A3A5BAV6-F1
#
_cell.length_a   1.000
_cell.length_b   1.000
_cell.length_c   1.000
_cell.angle_alpha   90.00
_cell.angle_beta   90.00
_cell.angle_gamma   90.00
#
_symmetry.space_group_name_H-M   'P 1'
#
loop_
_entity.id
_entity.type
_entity.pdbx_description
1 polymer ?
#
loop_
_entity_poly.entity_id
_entity_poly.type
_entity_poly.pdbx_seq_one_letter_code
_entity_poly.pdbx_strand_id
1 'polypeptide(L)'
;MADEETYFHCPNCQTHYNFEDFHKLEHMSRTSPGENPEVLGHARCRNCTKDFYYHLRGDGYPVTVGPAVPPDAYLAPPWVGTTDEEQEIGLPVPAPAVEERNLQDKMALFEQALKDIDENLQTAELYKRVSEALDTILTEPPPMIEAAFDMLTKKFGFNARKIEAFRKDVNRKRDHIETEKVLMEIRQVFDRLTKAPKELEEEERQHAIDYLRDPDLFRNISRDIALAGEVIGEETNKMMLYLAATSRKFRKPISLVIFGKSSSGKSYLANAIEKFMPEEDNLVLSSMSPKALEYMGDQLKHRLILVQEWEGLTEALPTLRTLQSEGKLARLVTAIDPVTKTRVARAHTQDCPCSVIVTTTKEGIHDENSTRIFELYADESVEQTKRVVMANLAKADIAKRMSPEEKEGILALHHNVQRVLQPVEVNIPYAEHLSFPAKTTRHRRDSERFINLIKAVAFLRQYQKEDFQILGDGRRLINADQEDYRIAYEIGLDVIRATLNTISNRSKNALHVCCELNDRYMAAKKDPLFSVTEIQETAQELGLDFRNRQDLYKQLDKLEEYEYLERKQARKNSIRYYKVCFAYQRNGKGEIVNIDTPDIKEILTPDQLRDRLRKGNGSGVAVLRQTEDLREGGWAGTVPPARG
;
A
#
# COMPACT_ATOMS: atom_id res chain seq x y z
N MET A 1 -58.24 -6.99 16.40
CA MET A 1 -58.46 -6.28 15.14
C MET A 1 -57.73 -4.96 15.24
N ALA A 2 -56.44 -4.99 14.92
CA ALA A 2 -55.67 -3.82 14.53
C ALA A 2 -55.29 -4.12 13.08
N ASP A 3 -55.70 -3.27 12.15
CA ASP A 3 -55.46 -3.44 10.73
C ASP A 3 -53.96 -3.65 10.50
N GLU A 4 -53.59 -4.78 9.89
CA GLU A 4 -52.24 -4.96 9.37
C GLU A 4 -51.98 -3.82 8.38
N GLU A 5 -51.09 -2.90 8.74
CA GLU A 5 -50.77 -1.73 7.92
C GLU A 5 -50.37 -2.21 6.52
N THR A 6 -51.24 -1.93 5.54
CA THR A 6 -50.98 -2.33 4.17
C THR A 6 -49.78 -1.55 3.65
N TYR A 7 -48.73 -2.27 3.30
CA TYR A 7 -47.47 -1.68 2.84
C TYR A 7 -47.43 -1.53 1.31
N PHE A 8 -48.06 -2.45 0.59
CA PHE A 8 -48.12 -2.45 -0.87
C PHE A 8 -49.42 -3.06 -1.40
N HIS A 9 -49.94 -2.52 -2.50
CA HIS A 9 -51.06 -3.10 -3.25
C HIS A 9 -50.61 -3.52 -4.64
N CYS A 10 -50.87 -4.76 -5.01
CA CYS A 10 -50.59 -5.22 -6.36
C CYS A 10 -51.45 -4.45 -7.39
N PRO A 11 -50.85 -3.79 -8.40
CA PRO A 11 -51.63 -3.03 -9.40
C PRO A 11 -52.55 -3.93 -10.25
N ASN A 12 -52.19 -5.21 -10.39
CA ASN A 12 -52.85 -6.13 -11.31
C ASN A 12 -54.06 -6.85 -10.70
N CYS A 13 -54.07 -7.11 -9.39
CA CYS A 13 -55.14 -7.87 -8.72
C CYS A 13 -55.60 -7.26 -7.40
N GLN A 14 -55.08 -6.09 -7.02
CA GLN A 14 -55.44 -5.34 -5.81
C GLN A 14 -55.21 -6.10 -4.50
N THR A 15 -54.42 -7.17 -4.51
CA THR A 15 -54.04 -7.91 -3.29
C THR A 15 -53.10 -7.07 -2.44
N HIS A 16 -53.39 -7.06 -1.13
CA HIS A 16 -52.65 -6.32 -0.12
C HIS A 16 -51.46 -7.14 0.39
N TYR A 17 -50.31 -6.50 0.52
CA TYR A 17 -49.11 -7.07 1.10
C TYR A 17 -48.65 -6.16 2.25
N ASN A 18 -48.38 -6.75 3.41
CA ASN A 18 -47.66 -6.07 4.48
C ASN A 18 -46.15 -5.99 4.14
N PHE A 19 -45.38 -5.32 4.98
CA PHE A 19 -43.94 -5.10 4.77
C PHE A 19 -43.17 -6.41 4.53
N GLU A 20 -43.35 -7.39 5.41
CA GLU A 20 -42.65 -8.67 5.30
C GLU A 20 -43.04 -9.44 4.04
N ASP A 21 -44.33 -9.50 3.73
CA ASP A 21 -44.84 -10.27 2.61
C ASP A 21 -44.42 -9.65 1.27
N PHE A 22 -44.32 -8.32 1.19
CA PHE A 22 -43.76 -7.64 0.03
C PHE A 22 -42.29 -8.01 -0.18
N HIS A 23 -41.48 -7.98 0.88
CA HIS A 23 -40.06 -8.34 0.79
C HIS A 23 -39.82 -9.85 0.61
N LYS A 24 -40.84 -10.70 0.75
CA LYS A 24 -40.79 -12.13 0.42
C LYS A 24 -41.28 -12.46 -1.00
N LEU A 25 -41.73 -11.47 -1.78
CA LEU A 25 -42.07 -11.68 -3.19
C LEU A 25 -40.83 -12.10 -4.01
N GLU A 26 -41.07 -12.71 -5.18
CA GLU A 26 -40.01 -12.98 -6.14
C GLU A 26 -39.59 -11.64 -6.79
N HIS A 27 -38.51 -11.06 -6.29
CA HIS A 27 -37.93 -9.82 -6.81
C HIS A 27 -36.83 -10.15 -7.81
N MET A 28 -37.07 -9.84 -9.08
CA MET A 28 -36.07 -9.94 -10.13
C MET A 28 -35.03 -8.82 -10.01
N SER A 29 -35.41 -7.65 -9.50
CA SER A 29 -34.50 -6.57 -9.09
C SER A 29 -35.08 -5.75 -7.94
N ARG A 30 -34.22 -5.20 -7.08
CA ARG A 30 -34.62 -4.36 -5.95
C ARG A 30 -33.96 -2.99 -6.01
N THR A 31 -34.75 -1.94 -5.84
CA THR A 31 -34.28 -0.56 -5.64
C THR A 31 -34.07 -0.26 -4.16
N SER A 32 -33.11 0.62 -3.85
CA SER A 32 -32.87 1.10 -2.49
C SER A 32 -33.74 2.33 -2.15
N PRO A 33 -34.13 2.55 -0.88
CA PRO A 33 -34.82 3.77 -0.47
C PRO A 33 -34.00 5.03 -0.79
N GLY A 34 -34.61 6.00 -1.46
CA GLY A 34 -33.93 7.28 -1.80
C GLY A 34 -33.09 7.25 -3.07
N GLU A 35 -33.08 6.16 -3.84
CA GLU A 35 -32.60 6.15 -5.22
C GLU A 35 -33.50 7.05 -6.12
N ASN A 36 -32.93 7.56 -7.22
CA ASN A 36 -33.66 8.40 -8.18
C ASN A 36 -34.95 7.66 -8.64
N PRO A 37 -36.15 8.29 -8.65
CA PRO A 37 -37.41 7.65 -9.07
C PRO A 37 -37.39 7.05 -10.50
N GLU A 38 -36.36 7.36 -11.29
CA GLU A 38 -36.10 6.76 -12.60
C GLU A 38 -35.50 5.34 -12.53
N VAL A 39 -35.06 4.87 -11.35
CA VAL A 39 -34.58 3.49 -11.12
C VAL A 39 -35.70 2.63 -10.53
N LEU A 40 -36.05 1.54 -11.21
CA LEU A 40 -37.20 0.70 -10.88
C LEU A 40 -36.79 -0.71 -10.41
N GLY A 41 -37.47 -1.18 -9.37
CA GLY A 41 -37.48 -2.56 -8.92
C GLY A 41 -38.54 -3.35 -9.68
N HIS A 42 -38.25 -4.63 -9.91
CA HIS A 42 -39.10 -5.55 -10.68
C HIS A 42 -39.43 -6.75 -9.82
N ALA A 43 -40.72 -7.00 -9.64
CA ALA A 43 -41.21 -8.10 -8.81
C ALA A 43 -42.41 -8.79 -9.44
N ARG A 44 -42.60 -10.06 -9.08
CA ARG A 44 -43.76 -10.86 -9.49
C ARG A 44 -44.75 -11.01 -8.34
N CYS A 45 -46.01 -10.70 -8.61
CA CYS A 45 -47.07 -10.87 -7.62
C CYS A 45 -47.33 -12.37 -7.35
N ARG A 46 -47.26 -12.80 -6.09
CA ARG A 46 -47.51 -14.21 -5.73
C ARG A 46 -48.95 -14.67 -5.97
N ASN A 47 -49.93 -13.74 -5.96
CA ASN A 47 -51.34 -14.10 -6.13
C ASN A 47 -51.77 -14.20 -7.61
N CYS A 48 -51.45 -13.21 -8.44
CA CYS A 48 -51.85 -13.19 -9.85
C CYS A 48 -50.73 -13.55 -10.84
N THR A 49 -49.52 -13.86 -10.34
CA THR A 49 -48.31 -14.23 -11.09
C THR A 49 -47.86 -13.25 -12.18
N LYS A 50 -48.44 -12.05 -12.21
CA LYS A 50 -48.05 -10.97 -13.12
C LYS A 50 -46.94 -10.13 -12.52
N ASP A 51 -46.04 -9.70 -13.39
CA ASP A 51 -44.95 -8.80 -13.07
C ASP A 51 -45.46 -7.36 -12.85
N PHE A 52 -44.76 -6.63 -12.00
CA PHE A 52 -44.98 -5.20 -11.77
C PHE A 52 -43.67 -4.50 -11.45
N TYR A 53 -43.66 -3.19 -11.69
CA TYR A 53 -42.51 -2.33 -11.43
C TYR A 53 -42.84 -1.28 -10.39
N TYR A 54 -41.90 -1.02 -9.50
CA TYR A 54 -42.05 -0.09 -8.38
C TYR A 54 -40.74 0.65 -8.13
N HIS A 55 -40.80 1.79 -7.43
CA HIS A 55 -39.62 2.41 -6.84
C HIS A 55 -39.87 2.63 -5.34
N LEU A 56 -38.81 2.75 -4.54
CA LEU A 56 -38.94 3.07 -3.12
C LEU A 56 -38.81 4.58 -2.91
N ARG A 57 -39.76 5.17 -2.19
CA ARG A 57 -39.62 6.55 -1.72
C ARG A 57 -38.50 6.65 -0.67
N GLY A 58 -38.07 7.87 -0.35
CA GLY A 58 -37.04 8.11 0.67
C GLY A 58 -37.42 7.63 2.08
N ASP A 59 -38.72 7.43 2.36
CA ASP A 59 -39.26 6.83 3.58
C ASP A 59 -39.37 5.29 3.50
N GLY A 60 -38.94 4.69 2.39
CA GLY A 60 -38.91 3.24 2.18
C GLY A 60 -40.18 2.64 1.57
N TYR A 61 -41.28 3.39 1.43
CA TYR A 61 -42.53 2.83 0.90
C TYR A 61 -42.50 2.64 -0.63
N PRO A 62 -42.97 1.49 -1.14
CA PRO A 62 -43.02 1.21 -2.57
C PRO A 62 -44.14 2.00 -3.25
N VAL A 63 -43.78 2.69 -4.33
CA VAL A 63 -44.72 3.35 -5.24
C VAL A 63 -44.72 2.62 -6.57
N THR A 64 -45.91 2.15 -6.97
CA THR A 64 -46.08 1.39 -8.20
C THR A 64 -46.03 2.31 -9.41
N VAL A 65 -45.21 1.96 -10.40
CA VAL A 65 -45.11 2.68 -11.68
C VAL A 65 -46.05 2.10 -12.73
N GLY A 66 -46.29 0.79 -12.70
CA GLY A 66 -47.24 0.09 -13.57
C GLY A 66 -46.79 -1.32 -13.98
N PRO A 67 -47.53 -2.01 -14.87
CA PRO A 67 -47.17 -3.33 -15.38
C PRO A 67 -46.13 -3.30 -16.52
N ALA A 68 -45.71 -2.12 -16.98
CA ALA A 68 -44.71 -1.93 -18.03
C ALA A 68 -43.67 -0.89 -17.61
N VAL A 69 -42.43 -1.07 -18.07
CA VAL A 69 -41.31 -0.15 -17.81
C VAL A 69 -41.47 1.11 -18.69
N PRO A 70 -41.46 2.32 -18.11
CA PRO A 70 -41.42 3.56 -18.88
C PRO A 70 -40.17 3.62 -19.78
N PRO A 71 -40.23 4.24 -20.98
CA PRO A 71 -39.10 4.25 -21.93
C PRO A 71 -37.80 4.86 -21.38
N ASP A 72 -37.91 5.79 -20.43
CA ASP A 72 -36.79 6.55 -19.86
C ASP A 72 -36.34 6.03 -18.48
N ALA A 73 -36.86 4.88 -18.03
CA ALA A 73 -36.56 4.30 -16.71
C ALA A 73 -35.53 3.17 -16.80
N TYR A 74 -34.64 3.10 -15.80
CA TYR A 74 -33.61 2.07 -15.67
C TYR A 74 -34.04 1.00 -14.66
N LEU A 75 -33.83 -0.28 -14.96
CA LEU A 75 -34.06 -1.35 -13.98
C LEU A 75 -32.87 -1.46 -13.03
N ALA A 76 -33.15 -1.58 -11.73
CA ALA A 76 -32.12 -1.90 -10.74
C ALA A 76 -31.45 -3.25 -11.09
N PRO A 77 -30.18 -3.46 -10.69
CA PRO A 77 -29.50 -4.73 -10.88
C PRO A 77 -30.23 -5.87 -10.12
N PRO A 78 -30.11 -7.13 -10.58
CA PRO A 78 -30.84 -8.25 -10.01
C PRO A 78 -30.43 -8.55 -8.56
N TRP A 79 -31.41 -8.87 -7.71
CA TRP A 79 -31.20 -9.10 -6.29
C TRP A 79 -30.83 -10.57 -6.01
N VAL A 80 -29.65 -10.80 -5.44
CA VAL A 80 -29.21 -12.11 -4.94
C VAL A 80 -29.56 -12.18 -3.45
N GLY A 81 -30.50 -13.04 -3.08
CA GLY A 81 -30.99 -13.14 -1.70
C GLY A 81 -29.94 -13.68 -0.73
N THR A 82 -29.80 -13.03 0.42
CA THR A 82 -28.94 -13.46 1.53
C THR A 82 -29.62 -14.55 2.36
N THR A 83 -29.05 -15.75 2.38
CA THR A 83 -29.21 -16.72 3.47
C THR A 83 -27.85 -16.89 4.15
N ASP A 84 -27.86 -16.88 5.48
CA ASP A 84 -26.70 -17.01 6.36
C ASP A 84 -25.92 -18.30 6.11
N GLU A 85 -24.67 -18.19 5.64
CA GLU A 85 -23.45 -18.90 6.08
C GLU A 85 -22.31 -18.62 5.08
N GLU A 86 -21.17 -18.16 5.62
CA GLU A 86 -19.80 -18.15 5.07
C GLU A 86 -19.48 -17.55 3.67
N GLN A 87 -18.46 -16.68 3.67
CA GLN A 87 -17.48 -16.35 2.62
C GLN A 87 -17.82 -16.58 1.12
N GLU A 88 -17.81 -15.49 0.33
CA GLU A 88 -17.04 -15.32 -0.94
C GLU A 88 -17.43 -13.96 -1.58
N ILE A 89 -16.53 -12.97 -1.65
CA ILE A 89 -15.61 -12.65 -2.77
C ILE A 89 -16.36 -12.31 -4.08
N GLY A 90 -15.98 -11.16 -4.64
CA GLY A 90 -16.68 -10.48 -5.73
C GLY A 90 -16.84 -11.27 -7.02
N LEU A 91 -17.83 -10.81 -7.79
CA LEU A 91 -18.02 -11.14 -9.20
C LEU A 91 -16.67 -11.06 -9.93
N PRO A 92 -16.21 -12.15 -10.59
CA PRO A 92 -15.07 -12.07 -11.46
C PRO A 92 -15.44 -11.15 -12.64
N VAL A 93 -14.61 -10.15 -12.87
CA VAL A 93 -14.42 -9.56 -14.21
C VAL A 93 -14.32 -10.75 -15.18
N PRO A 94 -15.04 -10.77 -16.32
CA PRO A 94 -14.89 -11.87 -17.25
C PRO A 94 -13.44 -11.90 -17.68
N ALA A 95 -12.73 -12.93 -17.20
CA ALA A 95 -11.48 -13.36 -17.79
C ALA A 95 -11.74 -13.53 -19.30
N PRO A 96 -10.73 -13.30 -20.16
CA PRO A 96 -10.85 -13.69 -21.57
C PRO A 96 -11.36 -15.14 -21.58
N ALA A 97 -12.33 -15.46 -22.43
CA ALA A 97 -12.99 -16.76 -22.48
C ALA A 97 -11.97 -17.91 -22.57
N VAL A 98 -11.50 -18.36 -21.41
CA VAL A 98 -10.70 -19.56 -21.21
C VAL A 98 -11.70 -20.61 -20.74
N GLU A 99 -12.26 -21.30 -21.74
CA GLU A 99 -12.66 -22.71 -21.69
C GLU A 99 -13.77 -23.16 -20.70
N GLU A 100 -14.99 -22.59 -20.77
CA GLU A 100 -16.19 -23.32 -20.28
C GLU A 100 -16.37 -24.68 -20.99
N ARG A 101 -15.81 -24.83 -22.20
CA ARG A 101 -15.75 -26.12 -22.91
C ARG A 101 -14.89 -27.17 -22.18
N ASN A 102 -13.80 -26.80 -21.49
CA ASN A 102 -12.94 -27.79 -20.81
C ASN A 102 -13.53 -28.33 -19.49
N LEU A 103 -14.43 -27.61 -18.83
CA LEU A 103 -15.02 -28.04 -17.54
C LEU A 103 -16.04 -29.18 -17.70
N GLN A 104 -16.91 -29.13 -18.71
CA GLN A 104 -17.86 -30.22 -18.98
C GLN A 104 -17.16 -31.50 -19.48
N ASP A 105 -16.03 -31.34 -20.16
CA ASP A 105 -15.28 -32.44 -20.75
C ASP A 105 -14.67 -33.38 -19.70
N LYS A 106 -14.15 -32.87 -18.58
CA LYS A 106 -13.53 -33.71 -17.53
C LYS A 106 -14.54 -34.54 -16.72
N MET A 107 -15.70 -33.98 -16.42
CA MET A 107 -16.79 -34.74 -15.79
C MET A 107 -17.32 -35.83 -16.73
N ALA A 108 -17.44 -35.55 -18.03
CA ALA A 108 -17.81 -36.55 -19.03
C ALA A 108 -16.74 -37.65 -19.16
N LEU A 109 -15.45 -37.29 -19.13
CA LEU A 109 -14.32 -38.23 -19.11
C LEU A 109 -14.32 -39.10 -17.85
N PHE A 110 -14.63 -38.51 -16.68
CA PHE A 110 -14.80 -39.26 -15.43
C PHE A 110 -15.96 -40.25 -15.52
N GLU A 111 -17.13 -39.83 -15.99
CA GLU A 111 -18.29 -40.71 -16.17
C GLU A 111 -18.00 -41.85 -17.15
N GLN A 112 -17.28 -41.56 -18.23
CA GLN A 112 -16.84 -42.58 -19.19
C GLN A 112 -15.84 -43.54 -18.56
N ALA A 113 -14.84 -43.04 -17.83
CA ALA A 113 -13.90 -43.86 -17.09
C ALA A 113 -14.62 -44.76 -16.07
N LEU A 114 -15.66 -44.26 -15.40
CA LEU A 114 -16.49 -45.10 -14.53
C LEU A 114 -17.23 -46.17 -15.32
N LYS A 115 -17.79 -45.87 -16.50
CA LYS A 115 -18.50 -46.84 -17.37
C LYS A 115 -17.63 -48.02 -17.78
N ASP A 116 -16.34 -47.78 -17.99
CA ASP A 116 -15.39 -48.80 -18.45
C ASP A 116 -14.86 -49.72 -17.33
N ILE A 117 -15.23 -49.48 -16.06
CA ILE A 117 -14.84 -50.32 -14.92
C ILE A 117 -15.80 -51.51 -14.78
N ASP A 118 -15.28 -52.72 -14.87
CA ASP A 118 -16.02 -53.97 -14.59
C ASP A 118 -16.28 -54.13 -13.08
N GLU A 119 -17.55 -54.24 -12.71
CA GLU A 119 -18.02 -54.35 -11.33
C GLU A 119 -17.62 -55.69 -10.67
N ASN A 120 -17.25 -56.70 -11.46
CA ASN A 120 -16.85 -58.03 -10.97
C ASN A 120 -15.34 -58.17 -10.70
N LEU A 121 -14.58 -57.08 -10.82
CA LEU A 121 -13.15 -57.06 -10.52
C LEU A 121 -12.87 -57.44 -9.05
N GLN A 122 -11.70 -58.04 -8.82
CA GLN A 122 -11.21 -58.22 -7.45
C GLN A 122 -11.18 -56.87 -6.72
N THR A 123 -11.58 -56.86 -5.45
CA THR A 123 -11.80 -55.63 -4.67
C THR A 123 -10.62 -54.66 -4.67
N ALA A 124 -9.39 -55.17 -4.69
CA ALA A 124 -8.18 -54.33 -4.76
C ALA A 124 -8.02 -53.63 -6.12
N GLU A 125 -8.31 -54.33 -7.22
CA GLU A 125 -8.22 -53.79 -8.58
C GLU A 125 -9.37 -52.81 -8.85
N LEU A 126 -10.58 -53.11 -8.35
CA LEU A 126 -11.72 -52.20 -8.43
C LEU A 126 -11.42 -50.85 -7.77
N TYR A 127 -10.88 -50.84 -6.54
CA TYR A 127 -10.55 -49.59 -5.85
C TYR A 127 -9.42 -48.82 -6.52
N LYS A 128 -8.45 -49.52 -7.12
CA LYS A 128 -7.39 -48.89 -7.90
C LYS A 128 -7.96 -48.15 -9.11
N ARG A 129 -8.83 -48.81 -9.89
CA ARG A 129 -9.48 -48.19 -11.06
C ARG A 129 -10.38 -47.01 -10.70
N VAL A 130 -11.09 -47.10 -9.57
CA VAL A 130 -11.89 -45.98 -9.06
C VAL A 130 -11.01 -44.80 -8.62
N SER A 131 -9.87 -45.05 -7.96
CA SER A 131 -8.92 -44.00 -7.61
C SER A 131 -8.32 -43.33 -8.87
N GLU A 132 -7.97 -44.11 -9.90
CA GLU A 132 -7.50 -43.59 -11.19
C GLU A 132 -8.57 -42.74 -11.90
N ALA A 133 -9.85 -43.12 -11.82
CA ALA A 133 -10.94 -42.30 -12.33
C ALA A 133 -11.03 -40.97 -11.55
N LEU A 134 -11.02 -41.01 -10.21
CA LEU A 134 -11.04 -39.80 -9.37
C LEU A 134 -9.85 -38.86 -9.62
N ASP A 135 -8.72 -39.39 -10.07
CA ASP A 135 -7.54 -38.57 -10.40
C ASP A 135 -7.80 -37.59 -11.56
N THR A 136 -8.76 -37.88 -12.44
CA THR A 136 -9.13 -37.00 -13.58
C THR A 136 -9.83 -35.71 -13.15
N ILE A 137 -10.35 -35.65 -11.92
CA ILE A 137 -11.19 -34.56 -11.42
C ILE A 137 -10.60 -33.87 -10.19
N LEU A 138 -9.34 -34.16 -9.84
CA LEU A 138 -8.68 -33.60 -8.65
C LEU A 138 -8.57 -32.06 -8.68
N THR A 139 -8.57 -31.46 -9.86
CA THR A 139 -8.48 -30.01 -10.05
C THR A 139 -9.84 -29.30 -10.08
N GLU A 140 -10.94 -30.06 -10.03
CA GLU A 140 -12.30 -29.53 -10.13
C GLU A 140 -12.81 -28.99 -8.79
N PRO A 141 -13.80 -28.07 -8.81
CA PRO A 141 -14.29 -27.45 -7.58
C PRO A 141 -14.98 -28.46 -6.64
N PRO A 142 -15.00 -28.20 -5.31
CA PRO A 142 -15.51 -29.14 -4.31
C PRO A 142 -16.92 -29.72 -4.60
N PRO A 143 -17.90 -28.94 -5.11
CA PRO A 143 -19.22 -29.47 -5.43
C PRO A 143 -19.21 -30.59 -6.48
N MET A 144 -18.29 -30.55 -7.46
CA MET A 144 -18.17 -31.59 -8.49
C MET A 144 -17.54 -32.87 -7.94
N ILE A 145 -16.55 -32.74 -7.05
CA ILE A 145 -15.93 -33.89 -6.38
C ILE A 145 -16.95 -34.59 -5.48
N GLU A 146 -17.81 -33.84 -4.79
CA GLU A 146 -18.91 -34.40 -4.01
C GLU A 146 -19.95 -35.09 -4.90
N ALA A 147 -20.31 -34.50 -6.04
CA ALA A 147 -21.17 -35.16 -7.03
C ALA A 147 -20.55 -36.46 -7.57
N ALA A 148 -19.23 -36.52 -7.73
CA ALA A 148 -18.52 -37.74 -8.11
C ALA A 148 -18.60 -38.83 -7.03
N PHE A 149 -18.52 -38.49 -5.74
CA PHE A 149 -18.72 -39.45 -4.65
C PHE A 149 -20.16 -39.99 -4.62
N ASP A 150 -21.15 -39.17 -4.93
CA ASP A 150 -22.54 -39.61 -5.08
C ASP A 150 -22.71 -40.61 -6.24
N MET A 151 -22.03 -40.38 -7.37
CA MET A 151 -22.01 -41.31 -8.50
C MET A 151 -21.38 -42.67 -8.12
N LEU A 152 -20.27 -42.65 -7.37
CA LEU A 152 -19.64 -43.87 -6.88
C LEU A 152 -20.54 -44.66 -5.94
N THR A 153 -21.30 -43.96 -5.08
CA THR A 153 -22.27 -44.57 -4.18
C THR A 153 -23.40 -45.24 -4.95
N LYS A 154 -23.96 -44.56 -5.97
CA LYS A 154 -25.04 -45.09 -6.82
C LYS A 154 -24.59 -46.27 -7.68
N LYS A 155 -23.37 -46.23 -8.21
CA LYS A 155 -22.88 -47.22 -9.16
C LYS A 155 -22.29 -48.48 -8.50
N PHE A 156 -21.44 -48.32 -7.49
CA PHE A 156 -20.71 -49.44 -6.88
C PHE A 156 -21.23 -49.83 -5.48
N GLY A 157 -22.28 -49.17 -4.98
CA GLY A 157 -22.88 -49.48 -3.68
C GLY A 157 -21.93 -49.29 -2.50
N PHE A 158 -20.98 -48.36 -2.60
CA PHE A 158 -20.01 -48.10 -1.54
C PHE A 158 -20.69 -47.52 -0.30
N ASN A 159 -20.26 -47.99 0.88
CA ASN A 159 -20.75 -47.45 2.15
C ASN A 159 -20.00 -46.17 2.54
N ALA A 160 -20.55 -45.42 3.51
CA ALA A 160 -19.97 -44.16 3.97
C ALA A 160 -18.48 -44.27 4.37
N ARG A 161 -18.06 -45.40 4.97
CA ARG A 161 -16.65 -45.62 5.34
C ARG A 161 -15.71 -45.71 4.12
N LYS A 162 -16.14 -46.32 3.03
CA LYS A 162 -15.35 -46.44 1.80
C LYS A 162 -15.25 -45.10 1.08
N ILE A 163 -16.35 -44.35 0.99
CA ILE A 163 -16.36 -43.00 0.41
C ILE A 163 -15.43 -42.08 1.20
N GLU A 164 -15.47 -42.14 2.53
CA GLU A 164 -14.58 -41.33 3.37
C GLU A 164 -13.09 -41.68 3.16
N ALA A 165 -12.77 -42.94 2.88
CA ALA A 165 -11.40 -43.34 2.52
C ALA A 165 -10.96 -42.73 1.18
N PHE A 166 -11.83 -42.70 0.16
CA PHE A 166 -11.55 -42.04 -1.11
C PHE A 166 -11.49 -40.51 -0.95
N ARG A 167 -12.35 -39.90 -0.14
CA ARG A 167 -12.30 -38.46 0.17
C ARG A 167 -10.98 -38.08 0.81
N LYS A 168 -10.49 -38.88 1.76
CA LYS A 168 -9.17 -38.67 2.39
C LYS A 168 -8.02 -38.82 1.40
N ASP A 169 -8.08 -39.77 0.46
CA ASP A 169 -7.07 -39.96 -0.59
C ASP A 169 -7.07 -38.78 -1.58
N VAL A 170 -8.26 -38.35 -2.04
CA VAL A 170 -8.44 -37.18 -2.91
C VAL A 170 -7.90 -35.91 -2.25
N ASN A 171 -8.25 -35.66 -0.99
CA ASN A 171 -7.73 -34.49 -0.26
C ASN A 171 -6.20 -34.56 -0.14
N ARG A 172 -5.62 -35.72 0.20
CA ARG A 172 -4.16 -35.87 0.26
C ARG A 172 -3.48 -35.59 -1.08
N LYS A 173 -4.07 -36.06 -2.19
CA LYS A 173 -3.55 -35.81 -3.55
C LYS A 173 -3.70 -34.33 -3.93
N ARG A 174 -4.82 -33.68 -3.59
CA ARG A 174 -5.03 -32.24 -3.79
C ARG A 174 -4.02 -31.40 -3.02
N ASP A 175 -3.80 -31.71 -1.75
CA ASP A 175 -2.78 -31.05 -0.92
C ASP A 175 -1.38 -31.19 -1.54
N HIS A 176 -1.06 -32.36 -2.09
CA HIS A 176 0.21 -32.58 -2.79
C HIS A 176 0.33 -31.75 -4.07
N ILE A 177 -0.72 -31.70 -4.90
CA ILE A 177 -0.75 -30.88 -6.12
C ILE A 177 -0.63 -29.40 -5.79
N GLU A 178 -1.34 -28.93 -4.77
CA GLU A 178 -1.26 -27.55 -4.30
C GLU A 178 0.14 -27.23 -3.78
N THR A 179 0.74 -28.13 -2.99
CA THR A 179 2.13 -28.01 -2.54
C THR A 179 3.11 -27.96 -3.71
N GLU A 180 2.96 -28.82 -4.71
CA GLU A 180 3.80 -28.81 -5.92
C GLU A 180 3.63 -27.55 -6.75
N LYS A 181 2.40 -27.03 -6.89
CA LYS A 181 2.12 -25.75 -7.55
C LYS A 181 2.81 -24.60 -6.83
N VAL A 182 2.66 -24.50 -5.51
CA VAL A 182 3.34 -23.49 -4.69
C VAL A 182 4.86 -23.62 -4.82
N LEU A 183 5.40 -24.83 -4.80
CA LEU A 183 6.83 -25.05 -5.01
C LEU A 183 7.29 -24.68 -6.42
N MET A 184 6.46 -24.90 -7.44
CA MET A 184 6.74 -24.52 -8.83
C MET A 184 6.71 -22.99 -9.01
N GLU A 185 5.73 -22.30 -8.42
CA GLU A 185 5.67 -20.83 -8.38
C GLU A 185 6.89 -20.25 -7.66
N ILE A 186 7.26 -20.81 -6.51
CA ILE A 186 8.48 -20.44 -5.80
C ILE A 186 9.70 -20.66 -6.73
N ARG A 187 9.82 -21.82 -7.38
CA ARG A 187 10.94 -22.06 -8.33
C ARG A 187 10.97 -21.05 -9.47
N GLN A 188 9.82 -20.71 -10.05
CA GLN A 188 9.76 -19.69 -11.10
C GLN A 188 10.22 -18.31 -10.60
N VAL A 189 9.83 -17.92 -9.38
CA VAL A 189 10.31 -16.69 -8.75
C VAL A 189 11.82 -16.75 -8.54
N PHE A 190 12.35 -17.87 -8.06
CA PHE A 190 13.79 -18.08 -7.89
C PHE A 190 14.55 -18.05 -9.24
N ASP A 191 13.99 -18.64 -10.30
CA ASP A 191 14.59 -18.63 -11.64
C ASP A 191 14.65 -17.21 -12.22
N ARG A 192 13.61 -16.39 -11.99
CA ARG A 192 13.63 -14.96 -12.36
C ARG A 192 14.71 -14.20 -11.60
N LEU A 193 14.82 -14.42 -10.29
CA LEU A 193 15.80 -13.75 -9.43
C LEU A 193 17.25 -14.17 -9.69
N THR A 194 17.48 -15.30 -10.36
CA THR A 194 18.82 -15.79 -10.71
C THR A 194 19.21 -15.52 -12.15
N LYS A 195 18.30 -14.95 -12.95
CA LYS A 195 18.58 -14.55 -14.32
C LYS A 195 19.66 -13.46 -14.34
N ALA A 196 20.67 -13.65 -15.18
CA ALA A 196 21.71 -12.64 -15.35
C ALA A 196 21.09 -11.33 -15.85
N PRO A 197 21.53 -10.16 -15.34
CA PRO A 197 21.06 -8.87 -15.83
C PRO A 197 21.25 -8.77 -17.34
N LYS A 198 20.29 -8.15 -18.03
CA LYS A 198 20.43 -7.87 -19.47
C LYS A 198 21.70 -7.03 -19.70
N GLU A 199 22.59 -7.52 -20.57
CA GLU A 199 23.68 -6.69 -21.10
C GLU A 199 23.10 -5.68 -22.07
N LEU A 200 23.37 -4.39 -21.82
CA LEU A 200 22.86 -3.29 -22.62
C LEU A 200 23.73 -3.08 -23.85
N GLU A 201 23.10 -2.87 -24.99
CA GLU A 201 23.79 -2.36 -26.17
C GLU A 201 24.26 -0.91 -25.92
N GLU A 202 25.29 -0.47 -26.65
CA GLU A 202 25.87 0.86 -26.43
C GLU A 202 24.85 1.98 -26.68
N GLU A 203 23.97 1.82 -27.67
CA GLU A 203 22.90 2.79 -27.96
C GLU A 203 21.87 2.86 -26.83
N GLU A 204 21.43 1.71 -26.31
CA GLU A 204 20.50 1.63 -25.17
C GLU A 204 21.10 2.25 -23.91
N ARG A 205 22.40 1.97 -23.68
CA ARG A 205 23.17 2.51 -22.57
C ARG A 205 23.29 4.02 -22.67
N GLN A 206 23.63 4.54 -23.85
CA GLN A 206 23.80 5.98 -24.09
C GLN A 206 22.47 6.71 -23.92
N HIS A 207 21.37 6.17 -24.47
CA HIS A 207 20.03 6.74 -24.30
C HIS A 207 19.61 6.83 -22.82
N ALA A 208 19.87 5.78 -22.03
CA ALA A 208 19.61 5.79 -20.59
C ALA A 208 20.48 6.82 -19.82
N ILE A 209 21.75 6.99 -20.22
CA ILE A 209 22.63 8.02 -19.64
C ILE A 209 22.14 9.42 -20.00
N ASP A 210 21.74 9.65 -21.24
CA ASP A 210 21.25 10.96 -21.69
C ASP A 210 19.94 11.33 -20.98
N TYR A 211 19.05 10.35 -20.74
CA TYR A 211 17.87 10.53 -19.89
C TYR A 211 18.26 10.94 -18.45
N LEU A 212 19.26 10.29 -17.85
CA LEU A 212 19.75 10.62 -16.51
C LEU A 212 20.45 11.99 -16.42
N ARG A 213 20.97 12.50 -17.54
CA ARG A 213 21.61 13.83 -17.62
C ARG A 213 20.62 14.98 -17.77
N ASP A 214 19.36 14.69 -18.10
CA ASP A 214 18.33 15.71 -18.29
C ASP A 214 18.10 16.53 -17.00
N PRO A 215 18.19 17.87 -17.04
CA PRO A 215 17.88 18.73 -15.89
C PRO A 215 16.47 18.53 -15.32
N ASP A 216 15.50 18.18 -16.18
CA ASP A 216 14.10 17.93 -15.81
C ASP A 216 13.83 16.46 -15.46
N LEU A 217 14.87 15.67 -15.13
CA LEU A 217 14.81 14.23 -14.84
C LEU A 217 13.60 13.81 -13.97
N PHE A 218 13.37 14.46 -12.83
CA PHE A 218 12.27 14.10 -11.92
C PHE A 218 10.89 14.37 -12.51
N ARG A 219 10.77 15.45 -13.29
CA ARG A 219 9.54 15.79 -14.01
C ARG A 219 9.27 14.79 -15.14
N ASN A 220 10.32 14.39 -15.86
CA ASN A 220 10.25 13.36 -16.89
C ASN A 220 9.81 12.01 -16.29
N ILE A 221 10.46 11.56 -15.21
CA ILE A 221 10.07 10.32 -14.51
C ILE A 221 8.62 10.38 -14.06
N SER A 222 8.20 11.47 -13.42
CA SER A 222 6.81 11.65 -12.98
C SER A 222 5.81 11.56 -14.15
N ARG A 223 6.13 12.19 -15.28
CA ARG A 223 5.30 12.15 -16.50
C ARG A 223 5.24 10.74 -17.06
N ASP A 224 6.38 10.06 -17.13
CA ASP A 224 6.49 8.73 -17.72
C ASP A 224 5.74 7.70 -16.85
N ILE A 225 5.76 7.85 -15.51
CA ILE A 225 4.89 7.10 -14.58
C ILE A 225 3.40 7.38 -14.84
N ALA A 226 3.03 8.63 -15.11
CA ALA A 226 1.64 8.96 -15.42
C ALA A 226 1.16 8.38 -16.76
N LEU A 227 2.05 8.29 -17.74
CA LEU A 227 1.75 7.76 -19.07
C LEU A 227 1.78 6.22 -19.10
N ALA A 228 2.93 5.61 -18.83
CA ALA A 228 3.11 4.17 -18.92
C ALA A 228 2.58 3.43 -17.68
N GLY A 229 2.76 4.01 -16.49
CA GLY A 229 2.19 3.49 -15.25
C GLY A 229 0.70 3.78 -15.08
N GLU A 230 0.15 4.72 -15.88
CA GLU A 230 -1.23 5.18 -15.83
C GLU A 230 -1.66 5.74 -14.45
N VAL A 231 -0.69 6.24 -13.67
CA VAL A 231 -0.91 6.83 -12.35
C VAL A 231 -1.10 8.34 -12.47
N ILE A 232 -2.31 8.80 -12.20
CA ILE A 232 -2.69 10.19 -12.43
C ILE A 232 -2.66 10.96 -11.12
N GLY A 233 -1.99 12.10 -11.09
CA GLY A 233 -1.75 12.83 -9.85
C GLY A 233 -0.76 12.09 -8.95
N GLU A 234 -0.97 12.18 -7.62
CA GLU A 234 -0.16 11.48 -6.63
C GLU A 234 1.35 11.76 -6.76
N GLU A 235 1.71 12.97 -7.19
CA GLU A 235 3.07 13.39 -7.56
C GLU A 235 4.11 13.03 -6.51
N THR A 236 3.86 13.40 -5.26
CA THR A 236 4.72 13.09 -4.13
C THR A 236 4.84 11.58 -3.91
N ASN A 237 3.71 10.87 -3.91
CA ASN A 237 3.65 9.45 -3.61
C ASN A 237 4.35 8.60 -4.69
N LYS A 238 4.14 8.89 -5.98
CA LYS A 238 4.82 8.16 -7.07
C LYS A 238 6.33 8.39 -7.06
N MET A 239 6.79 9.61 -6.78
CA MET A 239 8.22 9.90 -6.72
C MET A 239 8.89 9.28 -5.51
N MET A 240 8.24 9.27 -4.34
CA MET A 240 8.75 8.57 -3.16
C MET A 240 8.89 7.07 -3.41
N LEU A 241 7.89 6.44 -4.03
CA LEU A 241 7.95 5.02 -4.37
C LEU A 241 9.06 4.71 -5.36
N TYR A 242 9.22 5.54 -6.41
CA TYR A 242 10.29 5.37 -7.39
C TYR A 242 11.68 5.51 -6.75
N LEU A 243 11.86 6.50 -5.87
CA LEU A 243 13.11 6.72 -5.15
C LEU A 243 13.43 5.57 -4.18
N ALA A 244 12.43 5.05 -3.46
CA ALA A 244 12.63 3.89 -2.60
C ALA A 244 13.00 2.64 -3.41
N ALA A 245 12.30 2.38 -4.51
CA ALA A 245 12.64 1.30 -5.43
C ALA A 245 14.09 1.43 -5.95
N THR A 246 14.52 2.64 -6.31
CA THR A 246 15.90 2.93 -6.75
C THR A 246 16.91 2.73 -5.62
N SER A 247 16.54 3.07 -4.38
CA SER A 247 17.42 2.97 -3.19
C SER A 247 17.78 1.53 -2.81
N ARG A 248 17.19 0.49 -3.44
CA ARG A 248 17.58 -0.92 -3.26
C ARG A 248 19.08 -1.16 -3.47
N LYS A 249 19.74 -0.32 -4.26
CA LYS A 249 21.19 -0.36 -4.51
C LYS A 249 22.03 0.17 -3.33
N PHE A 250 21.41 0.76 -2.31
CA PHE A 250 22.09 1.26 -1.11
C PHE A 250 22.40 0.15 -0.12
N ARG A 251 23.33 0.43 0.80
CA ARG A 251 23.56 -0.43 1.97
C ARG A 251 22.39 -0.40 2.95
N LYS A 252 21.71 0.74 3.03
CA LYS A 252 20.49 0.97 3.83
C LYS A 252 19.40 1.53 2.90
N PRO A 253 18.64 0.66 2.21
CA PRO A 253 17.56 1.08 1.34
C PRO A 253 16.42 1.77 2.11
N ILE A 254 15.67 2.59 1.41
CA ILE A 254 14.44 3.22 1.90
C ILE A 254 13.32 2.18 1.80
N SER A 255 12.58 2.01 2.89
CA SER A 255 11.36 1.18 2.91
C SER A 255 10.13 2.06 3.13
N LEU A 256 9.01 1.68 2.52
CA LEU A 256 7.75 2.44 2.51
C LEU A 256 6.55 1.56 2.87
N VAL A 257 5.53 2.17 3.48
CA VAL A 257 4.20 1.60 3.64
C VAL A 257 3.18 2.57 3.05
N ILE A 258 2.22 2.04 2.28
CA ILE A 258 1.14 2.82 1.71
C ILE A 258 -0.16 2.47 2.43
N PHE A 259 -0.75 3.47 3.06
CA PHE A 259 -2.05 3.43 3.72
C PHE A 259 -3.15 3.90 2.77
N GLY A 260 -4.31 3.26 2.85
CA GLY A 260 -5.52 3.75 2.20
C GLY A 260 -6.65 2.74 2.25
N LYS A 261 -7.89 3.21 2.20
CA LYS A 261 -9.08 2.34 2.19
C LYS A 261 -9.04 1.36 1.02
N SER A 262 -9.86 0.31 1.09
CA SER A 262 -10.08 -0.55 -0.07
C SER A 262 -10.50 0.32 -1.27
N SER A 263 -9.95 0.02 -2.46
CA SER A 263 -10.20 0.77 -3.70
C SER A 263 -9.66 2.20 -3.78
N SER A 264 -8.85 2.65 -2.82
CA SER A 264 -8.15 3.96 -2.88
C SER A 264 -7.03 4.04 -3.93
N GLY A 265 -6.71 2.95 -4.62
CA GLY A 265 -5.62 2.91 -5.60
C GLY A 265 -4.23 2.61 -5.03
N LYS A 266 -4.08 2.33 -3.73
CA LYS A 266 -2.78 1.99 -3.11
C LYS A 266 -2.01 0.85 -3.80
N SER A 267 -2.69 -0.26 -4.11
CA SER A 267 -2.07 -1.41 -4.78
C SER A 267 -1.79 -1.09 -6.24
N TYR A 268 -2.67 -0.31 -6.88
CA TYR A 268 -2.46 0.16 -8.25
C TYR A 268 -1.21 1.02 -8.36
N LEU A 269 -1.03 1.96 -7.45
CA LEU A 269 0.15 2.82 -7.37
C LEU A 269 1.43 2.01 -7.16
N ALA A 270 1.46 1.08 -6.19
CA ALA A 270 2.63 0.25 -5.95
C ALA A 270 2.97 -0.67 -7.13
N ASN A 271 1.95 -1.32 -7.72
CA ASN A 271 2.10 -2.18 -8.89
C ASN A 271 2.50 -1.41 -10.15
N ALA A 272 2.14 -0.13 -10.26
CA ALA A 272 2.58 0.71 -11.36
C ALA A 272 4.09 0.97 -11.27
N ILE A 273 4.61 1.34 -10.09
CA ILE A 273 6.03 1.62 -9.89
C ILE A 273 6.91 0.37 -10.02
N GLU A 274 6.40 -0.77 -9.58
CA GLU A 274 7.06 -2.07 -9.74
C GLU A 274 7.45 -2.31 -11.21
N LYS A 275 6.56 -2.03 -12.17
CA LYS A 275 6.83 -2.19 -13.60
C LYS A 275 7.97 -1.33 -14.15
N PHE A 276 8.34 -0.23 -13.48
CA PHE A 276 9.47 0.63 -13.87
C PHE A 276 10.82 0.09 -13.42
N MET A 277 10.84 -0.95 -12.60
CA MET A 277 12.06 -1.63 -12.20
C MET A 277 12.30 -2.85 -13.08
N PRO A 278 13.57 -3.21 -13.36
CA PRO A 278 13.91 -4.41 -14.10
C PRO A 278 13.30 -5.66 -13.45
N GLU A 279 12.77 -6.59 -14.25
CA GLU A 279 12.14 -7.82 -13.73
C GLU A 279 13.09 -8.64 -12.86
N GLU A 280 14.39 -8.66 -13.19
CA GLU A 280 15.40 -9.34 -12.41
C GLU A 280 15.55 -8.75 -11.00
N ASP A 281 15.24 -7.46 -10.81
CA ASP A 281 15.38 -6.72 -9.57
C ASP A 281 14.11 -6.70 -8.70
N ASN A 282 13.02 -7.33 -9.15
CA ASN A 282 11.72 -7.26 -8.49
C ASN A 282 11.28 -8.59 -7.88
N LEU A 283 10.68 -8.49 -6.70
CA LEU A 283 10.02 -9.59 -6.00
C LEU A 283 8.65 -9.14 -5.51
N VAL A 284 7.60 -9.59 -6.18
CA VAL A 284 6.21 -9.30 -5.80
C VAL A 284 5.64 -10.47 -5.00
N LEU A 285 5.12 -10.18 -3.82
CA LEU A 285 4.61 -11.17 -2.88
C LEU A 285 3.17 -10.84 -2.51
N SER A 286 2.26 -11.79 -2.69
CA SER A 286 0.86 -11.72 -2.23
C SER A 286 0.69 -12.38 -0.86
N SER A 287 1.41 -13.47 -0.62
CA SER A 287 1.51 -14.15 0.67
C SER A 287 2.88 -14.82 0.76
N MET A 288 3.32 -15.13 1.99
CA MET A 288 4.64 -15.71 2.17
C MET A 288 4.72 -16.54 3.44
N SER A 289 5.32 -17.73 3.33
CA SER A 289 5.65 -18.51 4.52
C SER A 289 6.81 -17.84 5.30
N PRO A 290 6.80 -17.86 6.65
CA PRO A 290 7.79 -17.17 7.47
C PRO A 290 9.24 -17.54 7.16
N LYS A 291 9.48 -18.76 6.66
CA LYS A 291 10.83 -19.27 6.36
C LYS A 291 11.29 -19.00 4.93
N ALA A 292 10.42 -18.59 4.01
CA ALA A 292 10.78 -18.43 2.60
C ALA A 292 11.90 -17.39 2.38
N LEU A 293 11.79 -16.21 3.02
CA LEU A 293 12.83 -15.16 2.93
C LEU A 293 14.17 -15.62 3.48
N GLU A 294 14.16 -16.43 4.53
CA GLU A 294 15.39 -16.92 5.15
C GLU A 294 16.18 -17.83 4.20
N TYR A 295 15.50 -18.52 3.26
CA TYR A 295 16.14 -19.39 2.28
C TYR A 295 16.57 -18.66 1.00
N MET A 296 16.05 -17.47 0.73
CA MET A 296 16.40 -16.68 -0.47
C MET A 296 17.78 -16.03 -0.36
N GLY A 297 18.22 -15.66 0.84
CA GLY A 297 19.61 -15.24 1.09
C GLY A 297 20.11 -14.13 0.15
N ASP A 298 21.14 -14.42 -0.66
CA ASP A 298 21.79 -13.48 -1.59
C ASP A 298 20.82 -12.96 -2.65
N GLN A 299 19.79 -13.74 -2.97
CA GLN A 299 18.86 -13.40 -4.04
C GLN A 299 18.00 -12.20 -3.71
N LEU A 300 17.91 -11.82 -2.42
CA LEU A 300 17.23 -10.61 -1.95
C LEU A 300 18.10 -9.36 -2.08
N LYS A 301 19.41 -9.52 -2.32
CA LYS A 301 20.35 -8.39 -2.40
C LYS A 301 20.02 -7.49 -3.58
N HIS A 302 19.89 -6.20 -3.30
CA HIS A 302 19.54 -5.16 -4.26
C HIS A 302 18.21 -5.38 -4.98
N ARG A 303 17.28 -6.09 -4.34
CA ARG A 303 15.92 -6.30 -4.87
C ARG A 303 14.91 -5.33 -4.26
N LEU A 304 13.88 -5.02 -5.04
CA LEU A 304 12.64 -4.41 -4.58
C LEU A 304 11.67 -5.52 -4.19
N ILE A 305 11.28 -5.57 -2.93
CA ILE A 305 10.25 -6.46 -2.41
C ILE A 305 8.96 -5.66 -2.30
N LEU A 306 7.98 -5.97 -3.14
CA LEU A 306 6.63 -5.43 -3.05
C LEU A 306 5.74 -6.47 -2.37
N VAL A 307 5.20 -6.12 -1.20
CA VAL A 307 4.26 -6.96 -0.49
C VAL A 307 2.86 -6.37 -0.57
N GLN A 308 1.96 -7.15 -1.18
CA GLN A 308 0.55 -6.83 -1.26
C GLN A 308 -0.10 -7.25 0.06
N GLU A 309 -0.66 -6.27 0.77
CA GLU A 309 -1.36 -6.45 2.04
C GLU A 309 -0.48 -6.87 3.23
N TRP A 310 -0.35 -5.96 4.19
CA TRP A 310 0.42 -6.16 5.42
C TRP A 310 -0.01 -7.40 6.23
N GLU A 311 -1.27 -7.81 6.16
CA GLU A 311 -1.79 -8.94 6.95
C GLU A 311 -1.22 -10.29 6.51
N GLY A 312 -0.90 -10.43 5.22
CA GLY A 312 -0.24 -11.60 4.64
C GLY A 312 1.22 -11.77 5.08
N LEU A 313 1.77 -10.82 5.84
CA LEU A 313 3.14 -10.85 6.35
C LEU A 313 3.27 -11.21 7.83
N THR A 314 2.17 -11.39 8.56
CA THR A 314 2.17 -11.47 10.03
C THR A 314 3.25 -12.41 10.60
N GLU A 315 3.50 -13.55 9.96
CA GLU A 315 4.53 -14.51 10.37
C GLU A 315 5.96 -14.14 9.92
N ALA A 316 6.13 -13.40 8.82
CA ALA A 316 7.42 -13.00 8.25
C ALA A 316 7.92 -11.62 8.71
N LEU A 317 7.10 -10.87 9.48
CA LEU A 317 7.45 -9.54 9.99
C LEU A 317 8.79 -9.47 10.74
N PRO A 318 9.18 -10.44 11.60
CA PRO A 318 10.46 -10.38 12.28
C PRO A 318 11.63 -10.37 11.30
N THR A 319 11.59 -11.22 10.28
CA THR A 319 12.63 -11.32 9.25
C THR A 319 12.71 -10.05 8.42
N LEU A 320 11.56 -9.49 8.02
CA LEU A 320 11.52 -8.20 7.31
C LEU A 320 12.05 -7.04 8.15
N ARG A 321 11.76 -7.01 9.46
CA ARG A 321 12.31 -5.99 10.38
C ARG A 321 13.83 -6.04 10.42
N THR A 322 14.40 -7.25 10.55
CA THR A 322 15.86 -7.44 10.55
C THR A 322 16.48 -7.01 9.22
N LEU A 323 15.87 -7.38 8.09
CA LEU A 323 16.30 -6.94 6.75
C LEU A 323 16.31 -5.41 6.63
N GLN A 324 15.24 -4.74 7.07
CA GLN A 324 15.12 -3.29 7.01
C GLN A 324 16.12 -2.55 7.91
N SER A 325 16.44 -3.10 9.09
CA SER A 325 17.35 -2.43 10.03
C SER A 325 18.83 -2.75 9.82
N GLU A 326 19.14 -4.00 9.50
CA GLU A 326 20.53 -4.49 9.45
C GLU A 326 21.03 -4.67 8.02
N GLY A 327 20.13 -4.89 7.05
CA GLY A 327 20.49 -5.24 5.67
C GLY A 327 21.22 -6.60 5.59
N LYS A 328 21.09 -7.43 6.62
CA LYS A 328 21.77 -8.72 6.77
C LYS A 328 20.84 -9.74 7.40
N LEU A 329 21.02 -11.01 7.02
CA LEU A 329 20.39 -12.15 7.68
C LEU A 329 21.47 -13.08 8.24
N ALA A 330 21.40 -13.33 9.54
CA ALA A 330 22.29 -14.27 10.22
C ALA A 330 21.49 -15.49 10.70
N ARG A 331 21.91 -16.69 10.30
CA ARG A 331 21.25 -17.96 10.66
C ARG A 331 22.25 -18.99 11.14
N LEU A 332 21.83 -19.80 12.12
CA LEU A 332 22.50 -21.06 12.45
C LEU A 332 21.82 -22.19 11.68
N VAL A 333 22.55 -22.82 10.76
CA VAL A 333 22.09 -23.97 9.98
C VAL A 333 22.80 -25.22 10.48
N THR A 334 22.04 -26.28 10.71
CA THR A 334 22.59 -27.61 10.99
C THR A 334 23.07 -28.23 9.68
N ALA A 335 24.39 -28.21 9.47
CA ALA A 335 25.03 -28.90 8.36
C ALA A 335 25.45 -30.31 8.83
N ILE A 336 25.26 -31.32 7.99
CA ILE A 336 25.84 -32.63 8.23
C ILE A 336 27.29 -32.54 7.73
N ASP A 337 28.25 -32.77 8.63
CA ASP A 337 29.64 -32.84 8.24
C ASP A 337 29.83 -34.06 7.30
N PRO A 338 30.32 -33.87 6.07
CA PRO A 338 30.44 -34.95 5.10
C PRO A 338 31.46 -36.02 5.52
N VAL A 339 32.38 -35.70 6.43
CA VAL A 339 33.43 -36.61 6.93
C VAL A 339 32.95 -37.33 8.18
N THR A 340 32.47 -36.60 9.19
CA THR A 340 32.10 -37.20 10.48
C THR A 340 30.63 -37.67 10.54
N LYS A 341 29.81 -37.32 9.53
CA LYS A 341 28.35 -37.54 9.49
C LYS A 341 27.59 -37.02 10.72
N THR A 342 28.23 -36.17 11.53
CA THR A 342 27.60 -35.54 12.69
C THR A 342 26.94 -34.23 12.28
N ARG A 343 25.81 -33.89 12.93
CA ARG A 343 25.15 -32.60 12.75
C ARG A 343 25.97 -31.53 13.47
N VAL A 344 26.55 -30.61 12.70
CA VAL A 344 27.31 -29.46 13.21
C VAL A 344 26.53 -28.20 12.90
N ALA A 345 26.31 -27.35 13.90
CA ALA A 345 25.70 -26.04 13.69
C ALA A 345 26.74 -25.09 13.08
N ARG A 346 26.44 -24.52 11.91
CA ARG A 346 27.25 -23.49 11.26
C ARG A 346 26.47 -22.19 11.22
N ALA A 347 27.10 -21.09 11.62
CA ALA A 347 26.54 -19.76 11.42
C ALA A 347 26.77 -19.34 9.95
N HIS A 348 25.71 -18.89 9.29
CA HIS A 348 25.68 -18.35 7.95
C HIS A 348 25.13 -16.93 8.04
N THR A 349 25.98 -15.93 7.81
CA THR A 349 25.59 -14.51 7.76
C THR A 349 25.69 -14.03 6.33
N GLN A 350 24.65 -13.36 5.86
CA GLN A 350 24.51 -12.93 4.48
C GLN A 350 24.08 -11.47 4.40
N ASP A 351 24.77 -10.70 3.55
CA ASP A 351 24.45 -9.31 3.28
C ASP A 351 23.42 -9.23 2.16
N CYS A 352 22.21 -8.77 2.49
CA CYS A 352 21.07 -8.69 1.59
C CYS A 352 20.27 -7.39 1.78
N PRO A 353 20.85 -6.21 1.52
CA PRO A 353 20.10 -4.96 1.50
C PRO A 353 19.00 -5.01 0.42
N CYS A 354 17.75 -4.82 0.82
CA CYS A 354 16.59 -4.79 -0.06
C CYS A 354 15.67 -3.62 0.28
N SER A 355 15.00 -3.05 -0.73
CA SER A 355 13.92 -2.08 -0.52
C SER A 355 12.62 -2.84 -0.30
N VAL A 356 11.83 -2.48 0.71
CA VAL A 356 10.53 -3.11 0.99
C VAL A 356 9.42 -2.07 0.87
N ILE A 357 8.43 -2.36 0.02
CA ILE A 357 7.20 -1.58 -0.12
C ILE A 357 6.05 -2.47 0.33
N VAL A 358 5.22 -1.98 1.26
CA VAL A 358 4.05 -2.72 1.74
C VAL A 358 2.78 -1.89 1.54
N THR A 359 1.70 -2.52 1.09
CA THR A 359 0.38 -1.88 1.04
C THR A 359 -0.49 -2.35 2.21
N THR A 360 -1.31 -1.46 2.78
CA THR A 360 -2.20 -1.82 3.89
C THR A 360 -3.50 -1.03 3.90
N THR A 361 -4.59 -1.67 4.30
CA THR A 361 -5.90 -1.06 4.57
C THR A 361 -6.04 -0.57 6.00
N LYS A 362 -5.21 -1.06 6.93
CA LYS A 362 -5.23 -0.66 8.34
C LYS A 362 -4.62 0.73 8.51
N GLU A 363 -5.33 1.61 9.20
CA GLU A 363 -4.80 2.92 9.59
C GLU A 363 -3.72 2.73 10.65
N GLY A 364 -2.47 2.99 10.27
CA GLY A 364 -1.32 2.88 11.16
C GLY A 364 -0.72 1.48 11.26
N ILE A 365 0.57 1.45 11.54
CA ILE A 365 1.33 0.25 11.88
C ILE A 365 1.81 0.38 13.32
N HIS A 366 2.04 -0.74 14.00
CA HIS A 366 2.63 -0.72 15.34
C HIS A 366 3.87 0.19 15.40
N ASP A 367 3.99 0.98 16.48
CA ASP A 367 5.02 2.01 16.68
C ASP A 367 6.47 1.52 16.41
N GLU A 368 6.72 0.23 16.67
CA GLU A 368 7.99 -0.40 16.34
C GLU A 368 8.31 -0.30 14.84
N ASN A 369 7.34 -0.49 13.96
CA ASN A 369 7.52 -0.45 12.50
C ASN A 369 7.39 0.96 11.91
N SER A 370 6.52 1.81 12.48
CA SER A 370 6.34 3.23 12.07
C SER A 370 7.64 4.02 12.05
N THR A 371 8.56 3.63 12.92
CA THR A 371 9.87 4.27 13.08
C THR A 371 10.97 3.69 12.18
N ARG A 372 10.68 2.66 11.34
CA ARG A 372 11.61 2.10 10.33
C ARG A 372 11.21 2.33 8.87
N ILE A 373 9.93 2.55 8.62
CA ILE A 373 9.34 2.71 7.28
C ILE A 373 8.75 4.13 7.09
N PHE A 374 8.88 4.73 5.91
CA PHE A 374 8.13 5.95 5.55
C PHE A 374 6.66 5.65 5.34
N GLU A 375 5.79 6.51 5.87
CA GLU A 375 4.34 6.35 5.83
C GLU A 375 3.74 7.22 4.73
N LEU A 376 3.23 6.59 3.67
CA LEU A 376 2.51 7.25 2.59
C LEU A 376 1.01 7.00 2.74
N TYR A 377 0.21 8.01 2.43
CA TYR A 377 -1.25 7.90 2.41
C TYR A 377 -1.74 8.16 1.00
N ALA A 378 -2.59 7.27 0.47
CA ALA A 378 -3.26 7.49 -0.80
C ALA A 378 -4.16 8.72 -0.72
N ASP A 379 -4.20 9.51 -1.79
CA ASP A 379 -5.01 10.71 -1.92
C ASP A 379 -6.47 10.32 -2.19
N GLU A 380 -7.26 10.27 -1.11
CA GLU A 380 -8.71 9.99 -1.14
C GLU A 380 -9.56 11.25 -1.42
N SER A 381 -8.96 12.36 -1.88
CA SER A 381 -9.71 13.58 -2.15
C SER A 381 -10.70 13.43 -3.30
N VAL A 382 -11.77 14.22 -3.26
CA VAL A 382 -12.79 14.27 -4.33
C VAL A 382 -12.18 14.78 -5.63
N GLU A 383 -11.27 15.74 -5.53
CA GLU A 383 -10.53 16.31 -6.64
C GLU A 383 -9.67 15.26 -7.33
N GLN A 384 -8.95 14.44 -6.56
CA GLN A 384 -8.19 13.32 -7.08
C GLN A 384 -9.08 12.25 -7.72
N THR A 385 -10.15 11.86 -7.02
CA THR A 385 -11.13 10.89 -7.54
C THR A 385 -11.70 11.34 -8.88
N LYS A 386 -12.07 12.62 -9.02
CA LYS A 386 -12.54 13.20 -10.29
C LYS A 386 -11.51 13.08 -11.42
N ARG A 387 -10.23 13.38 -11.13
CA ARG A 387 -9.15 13.24 -12.12
C ARG A 387 -9.01 11.80 -12.62
N VAL A 388 -9.02 10.84 -11.70
CA VAL A 388 -8.94 9.40 -12.03
C VAL A 388 -10.15 8.95 -12.85
N VAL A 389 -11.37 9.33 -12.44
CA VAL A 389 -12.60 8.98 -13.18
C VAL A 389 -12.58 9.56 -14.59
N MET A 390 -12.26 10.86 -14.74
CA MET A 390 -12.20 11.51 -16.05
C MET A 390 -11.21 10.82 -17.00
N ALA A 391 -10.06 10.41 -16.48
CA ALA A 391 -9.08 9.73 -17.30
C ALA A 391 -9.47 8.29 -17.64
N ASN A 392 -10.11 7.57 -16.71
CA ASN A 392 -10.65 6.25 -17.01
C ASN A 392 -11.74 6.32 -18.09
N LEU A 393 -12.60 7.35 -18.05
CA LEU A 393 -13.58 7.61 -19.11
C LEU A 393 -12.90 8.00 -20.43
N ALA A 394 -11.83 8.81 -20.39
CA ALA A 394 -11.06 9.15 -21.58
C ALA A 394 -10.43 7.93 -22.25
N LYS A 395 -10.04 6.90 -21.47
CA LYS A 395 -9.55 5.62 -22.01
C LYS A 395 -10.63 4.83 -22.75
N ALA A 396 -11.93 5.15 -22.63
CA ALA A 396 -12.93 4.51 -23.49
C ALA A 396 -12.71 4.86 -24.98
N ASP A 397 -12.13 6.03 -25.25
CA ASP A 397 -11.70 6.45 -26.57
C ASP A 397 -10.33 5.84 -26.90
N ILE A 398 -10.30 4.93 -27.87
CA ILE A 398 -9.08 4.23 -28.31
C ILE A 398 -8.04 5.25 -28.82
N ALA A 399 -8.48 6.34 -29.45
CA ALA A 399 -7.58 7.37 -29.98
C ALA A 399 -6.81 8.13 -28.87
N LYS A 400 -7.25 8.02 -27.61
CA LYS A 400 -6.61 8.62 -26.44
C LYS A 400 -5.78 7.64 -25.64
N ARG A 401 -5.71 6.36 -26.05
CA ARG A 401 -4.86 5.36 -25.42
C ARG A 401 -3.45 5.45 -25.98
N MET A 402 -2.47 5.37 -25.09
CA MET A 402 -1.09 5.08 -25.48
C MET A 402 -1.02 3.66 -26.04
N SER A 403 -0.24 3.46 -27.10
CA SER A 403 -0.07 2.14 -27.70
C SER A 403 0.71 1.21 -26.75
N PRO A 404 0.48 -0.11 -26.79
CA PRO A 404 1.28 -1.06 -26.00
C PRO A 404 2.79 -0.92 -26.26
N GLU A 405 3.18 -0.64 -27.51
CA GLU A 405 4.58 -0.48 -27.94
C GLU A 405 5.20 0.78 -27.34
N GLU A 406 4.47 1.91 -27.33
CA GLU A 406 4.93 3.15 -26.70
C GLU A 406 5.13 2.97 -25.19
N LYS A 407 4.18 2.29 -24.55
CA LYS A 407 4.23 1.97 -23.12
C LYS A 407 5.43 1.09 -22.79
N GLU A 408 5.65 0.03 -23.56
CA GLU A 408 6.79 -0.85 -23.39
C GLU A 408 8.12 -0.11 -23.63
N GLY A 409 8.18 0.78 -24.61
CA GLY A 409 9.35 1.62 -24.87
C GLY A 409 9.76 2.49 -23.67
N ILE A 410 8.77 3.09 -22.99
CA ILE A 410 9.02 3.86 -21.76
C ILE A 410 9.52 2.95 -20.63
N LEU A 411 8.87 1.80 -20.41
CA LEU A 411 9.29 0.86 -19.36
C LEU A 411 10.71 0.32 -19.60
N ALA A 412 11.01 -0.06 -20.84
CA ALA A 412 12.34 -0.53 -21.25
C ALA A 412 13.42 0.54 -21.02
N LEU A 413 13.13 1.81 -21.32
CA LEU A 413 14.03 2.92 -21.01
C LEU A 413 14.29 3.00 -19.50
N HIS A 414 13.26 2.94 -18.66
CA HIS A 414 13.44 2.99 -17.22
C HIS A 414 14.18 1.78 -16.66
N HIS A 415 13.97 0.59 -17.21
CA HIS A 415 14.77 -0.59 -16.83
C HIS A 415 16.25 -0.37 -17.18
N ASN A 416 16.54 0.18 -18.36
CA ASN A 416 17.90 0.49 -18.78
C ASN A 416 18.52 1.58 -17.90
N VAL A 417 17.77 2.64 -17.56
CA VAL A 417 18.17 3.66 -16.57
C VAL A 417 18.56 3.00 -15.25
N GLN A 418 17.74 2.09 -14.72
CA GLN A 418 18.01 1.38 -13.47
C GLN A 418 19.24 0.46 -13.55
N ARG A 419 19.50 -0.16 -14.71
CA ARG A 419 20.70 -1.00 -14.95
C ARG A 419 21.98 -0.18 -15.05
N VAL A 420 21.91 1.01 -15.65
CA VAL A 420 23.06 1.91 -15.87
C VAL A 420 23.55 2.59 -14.58
N LEU A 421 22.67 2.79 -13.60
CA LEU A 421 23.04 3.37 -12.30
C LEU A 421 24.18 2.57 -11.63
N GLN A 422 25.30 3.25 -11.39
CA GLN A 422 26.48 2.67 -10.77
C GLN A 422 26.38 2.73 -9.25
N PRO A 423 26.97 1.75 -8.53
CA PRO A 423 27.07 1.81 -7.08
C PRO A 423 28.05 2.93 -6.68
N VAL A 424 27.50 4.04 -6.18
CA VAL A 424 28.26 5.19 -5.69
C VAL A 424 27.90 5.48 -4.24
N GLU A 425 28.89 5.92 -3.46
CA GLU A 425 28.67 6.49 -2.14
C GLU A 425 28.28 7.96 -2.30
N VAL A 426 27.30 8.42 -1.55
CA VAL A 426 26.84 9.81 -1.60
C VAL A 426 27.27 10.53 -0.33
N ASN A 427 28.13 11.53 -0.50
CA ASN A 427 28.48 12.49 0.53
C ASN A 427 27.49 13.67 0.51
N ILE A 428 27.16 14.22 1.67
CA ILE A 428 26.38 15.46 1.79
C ILE A 428 27.30 16.51 2.42
N PRO A 429 28.01 17.33 1.61
CA PRO A 429 29.02 18.26 2.13
C PRO A 429 28.44 19.30 3.09
N TYR A 430 27.17 19.64 2.93
CA TYR A 430 26.46 20.61 3.76
C TYR A 430 25.70 19.99 4.92
N ALA A 431 25.96 18.72 5.27
CA ALA A 431 25.25 18.00 6.33
C ALA A 431 25.29 18.76 7.68
N GLU A 432 26.40 19.41 8.02
CA GLU A 432 26.54 20.19 9.26
C GLU A 432 25.66 21.44 9.31
N HIS A 433 25.19 21.91 8.15
CA HIS A 433 24.31 23.07 8.05
C HIS A 433 22.83 22.70 8.08
N LEU A 434 22.50 21.41 7.92
CA LEU A 434 21.14 20.90 8.03
C LEU A 434 20.63 21.08 9.46
N SER A 435 19.32 21.22 9.57
CA SER A 435 18.62 21.31 10.85
C SER A 435 17.46 20.32 10.83
N PHE A 436 17.27 19.61 11.93
CA PHE A 436 16.21 18.65 12.10
C PHE A 436 15.79 18.64 13.58
N PRO A 437 14.50 18.42 13.89
CA PRO A 437 14.03 18.24 15.25
C PRO A 437 14.88 17.27 16.06
N ALA A 438 15.17 17.60 17.32
CA ALA A 438 15.98 16.74 18.21
C ALA A 438 15.29 16.37 19.53
N LYS A 439 14.00 16.70 19.69
CA LYS A 439 13.23 16.53 20.93
C LYS A 439 12.91 15.08 21.29
N THR A 440 12.71 14.20 20.30
CA THR A 440 12.26 12.82 20.53
C THR A 440 13.23 11.77 19.97
N THR A 441 13.15 10.54 20.48
CA THR A 441 13.89 9.39 19.91
C THR A 441 13.45 9.06 18.48
N ARG A 442 12.20 9.40 18.11
CA ARG A 442 11.67 9.26 16.76
C ARG A 442 12.40 10.17 15.77
N HIS A 443 12.70 11.42 16.18
CA HIS A 443 13.44 12.34 15.32
C HIS A 443 14.84 11.86 14.92
N ARG A 444 15.49 11.01 15.73
CA ARG A 444 16.78 10.40 15.38
C ARG A 444 16.68 9.52 14.13
N ARG A 445 15.56 8.81 13.97
CA ARG A 445 15.32 7.92 12.83
C ARG A 445 14.79 8.70 11.64
N ASP A 446 13.93 9.69 11.88
CA ASP A 446 13.43 10.55 10.80
C ASP A 446 14.52 11.42 10.17
N SER A 447 15.49 11.88 10.95
CA SER A 447 16.66 12.58 10.40
C SER A 447 17.52 11.67 9.53
N GLU A 448 17.77 10.41 9.95
CA GLU A 448 18.49 9.41 9.13
C GLU A 448 17.73 9.12 7.82
N ARG A 449 16.40 8.98 7.90
CA ARG A 449 15.55 8.77 6.72
C ARG A 449 15.59 9.95 5.76
N PHE A 450 15.49 11.18 6.26
CA PHE A 450 15.56 12.37 5.42
C PHE A 450 16.94 12.50 4.75
N ILE A 451 18.01 12.19 5.47
CA ILE A 451 19.36 12.08 4.90
C ILE A 451 19.41 11.02 3.79
N ASN A 452 18.84 9.84 4.01
CA ASN A 452 18.79 8.79 3.00
C ASN A 452 17.97 9.19 1.78
N LEU A 453 16.93 10.00 1.93
CA LEU A 453 16.16 10.56 0.82
C LEU A 453 17.00 11.54 -0.01
N ILE A 454 17.75 12.44 0.62
CA ILE A 454 18.71 13.33 -0.07
C ILE A 454 19.73 12.49 -0.84
N LYS A 455 20.24 11.42 -0.22
CA LYS A 455 21.17 10.50 -0.88
C LYS A 455 20.53 9.79 -2.07
N ALA A 456 19.28 9.35 -1.98
CA ALA A 456 18.54 8.70 -3.07
C ALA A 456 18.37 9.64 -4.27
N VAL A 457 18.04 10.91 -4.01
CA VAL A 457 17.95 11.95 -5.05
C VAL A 457 19.31 12.17 -5.73
N ALA A 458 20.37 12.39 -4.96
CA ALA A 458 21.72 12.60 -5.49
C ALA A 458 22.25 11.37 -6.26
N PHE A 459 21.93 10.16 -5.78
CA PHE A 459 22.27 8.91 -6.45
C PHE A 459 21.57 8.75 -7.81
N LEU A 460 20.30 9.12 -7.89
CA LEU A 460 19.57 9.12 -9.15
C LEU A 460 20.13 10.18 -10.11
N ARG A 461 20.55 11.33 -9.58
CA ARG A 461 21.25 12.41 -10.32
C ARG A 461 22.76 12.16 -10.51
N GLN A 462 23.27 10.95 -10.31
CA GLN A 462 24.73 10.69 -10.34
C GLN A 462 25.41 11.11 -11.65
N TYR A 463 24.70 11.03 -12.78
CA TYR A 463 25.22 11.43 -14.10
C TYR A 463 25.14 12.94 -14.37
N GLN A 464 24.51 13.70 -13.49
CA GLN A 464 24.48 15.17 -13.50
C GLN A 464 25.58 15.78 -12.61
N LYS A 465 26.35 14.94 -11.89
CA LYS A 465 27.43 15.40 -11.02
C LYS A 465 28.71 15.52 -11.82
N GLU A 466 29.35 16.69 -11.74
CA GLU A 466 30.60 16.97 -12.43
C GLU A 466 31.81 16.38 -11.68
N ASP A 467 31.73 16.32 -10.34
CA ASP A 467 32.81 15.85 -9.49
C ASP A 467 32.51 14.46 -8.89
N PHE A 468 33.46 13.53 -9.07
CA PHE A 468 33.50 12.28 -8.32
C PHE A 468 34.90 12.00 -7.80
N GLN A 469 34.98 11.42 -6.60
CA GLN A 469 36.23 10.95 -6.01
C GLN A 469 36.25 9.42 -6.01
N ILE A 470 37.43 8.82 -6.05
CA ILE A 470 37.59 7.39 -5.87
C ILE A 470 38.14 7.16 -4.46
N LEU A 471 37.37 6.45 -3.64
CA LEU A 471 37.76 6.06 -2.29
C LEU A 471 38.89 5.02 -2.33
N GLY A 472 39.62 4.87 -1.24
CA GLY A 472 40.74 3.91 -1.14
C GLY A 472 40.34 2.44 -1.36
N ASP A 473 39.05 2.10 -1.29
CA ASP A 473 38.49 0.79 -1.61
C ASP A 473 37.93 0.67 -3.04
N GLY A 474 38.16 1.68 -3.90
CA GLY A 474 37.74 1.72 -5.30
C GLY A 474 36.30 2.20 -5.52
N ARG A 475 35.52 2.48 -4.47
CA ARG A 475 34.15 3.00 -4.61
C ARG A 475 34.17 4.46 -5.07
N ARG A 476 33.25 4.82 -5.97
CA ARG A 476 33.05 6.21 -6.40
C ARG A 476 32.25 6.95 -5.34
N LEU A 477 32.68 8.17 -5.01
CA LEU A 477 32.02 9.09 -4.10
C LEU A 477 31.52 10.30 -4.91
N ILE A 478 30.23 10.61 -4.81
CA ILE A 478 29.66 11.84 -5.37
C ILE A 478 29.19 12.76 -4.25
N ASN A 479 29.22 14.06 -4.49
CA ASN A 479 28.71 15.07 -3.57
C ASN A 479 27.27 15.44 -3.94
N ALA A 480 26.39 15.42 -2.94
CA ALA A 480 25.08 16.03 -3.06
C ALA A 480 25.20 17.56 -3.15
N ASP A 481 24.38 18.18 -3.98
CA ASP A 481 24.29 19.63 -4.17
C ASP A 481 22.98 20.20 -3.58
N GLN A 482 22.84 21.52 -3.61
CA GLN A 482 21.63 22.19 -3.09
C GLN A 482 20.36 21.81 -3.84
N GLU A 483 20.48 21.38 -5.10
CA GLU A 483 19.35 20.98 -5.92
C GLU A 483 18.84 19.60 -5.48
N ASP A 484 19.74 18.68 -5.06
CA ASP A 484 19.35 17.42 -4.45
C ASP A 484 18.55 17.66 -3.16
N TYR A 485 19.00 18.62 -2.34
CA TYR A 485 18.27 19.01 -1.15
C TYR A 485 16.89 19.58 -1.49
N ARG A 486 16.80 20.47 -2.48
CA ARG A 486 15.53 21.09 -2.89
C ARG A 486 14.51 20.02 -3.32
N ILE A 487 14.93 19.09 -4.18
CA ILE A 487 14.08 18.01 -4.67
C ILE A 487 13.67 17.07 -3.52
N ALA A 488 14.62 16.67 -2.67
CA ALA A 488 14.33 15.83 -1.51
C ALA A 488 13.40 16.52 -0.50
N TYR A 489 13.53 17.84 -0.33
CA TYR A 489 12.64 18.65 0.50
C TYR A 489 11.24 18.67 -0.09
N GLU A 490 11.08 19.00 -1.38
CA GLU A 490 9.76 19.06 -2.02
C GLU A 490 9.01 17.72 -2.00
N ILE A 491 9.72 16.60 -2.23
CA ILE A 491 9.12 15.27 -2.23
C ILE A 491 8.92 14.76 -0.79
N GLY A 492 9.90 14.95 0.08
CA GLY A 492 9.89 14.36 1.42
C GLY A 492 9.08 15.12 2.44
N LEU A 493 8.88 16.43 2.26
CA LEU A 493 8.30 17.29 3.29
C LEU A 493 6.90 16.84 3.67
N ASP A 494 5.99 16.58 2.72
CA ASP A 494 4.61 16.18 3.05
C ASP A 494 4.56 14.82 3.76
N VAL A 495 5.45 13.90 3.40
CA VAL A 495 5.58 12.58 4.03
C VAL A 495 6.12 12.70 5.46
N ILE A 496 7.16 13.52 5.62
CA ILE A 496 7.75 13.81 6.93
C ILE A 496 6.76 14.58 7.79
N ARG A 497 5.97 15.50 7.21
CA ARG A 497 4.88 16.21 7.89
C ARG A 497 3.84 15.23 8.41
N ALA A 498 3.34 14.31 7.58
CA ALA A 498 2.38 13.30 8.00
C ALA A 498 2.91 12.47 9.20
N THR A 499 4.21 12.18 9.20
CA THR A 499 4.89 11.46 10.28
C THR A 499 5.10 12.33 11.53
N LEU A 500 5.53 13.58 11.38
CA LEU A 500 5.83 14.54 12.46
C LEU A 500 4.57 15.23 13.02
N ASN A 501 3.42 15.11 12.37
CA ASN A 501 2.18 15.75 12.79
C ASN A 501 1.55 15.01 13.97
N THR A 502 2.03 15.34 15.17
CA THR A 502 1.55 14.82 16.46
C THR A 502 0.26 15.51 16.93
N ILE A 503 -0.30 16.43 16.14
CA ILE A 503 -1.44 17.27 16.51
C ILE A 503 -2.73 16.52 16.22
N SER A 504 -3.47 16.19 17.28
CA SER A 504 -4.75 15.50 17.16
C SER A 504 -5.76 16.34 16.37
N ASN A 505 -6.74 15.70 15.70
CA ASN A 505 -7.84 16.41 15.03
C ASN A 505 -8.57 17.38 15.97
N ARG A 506 -8.62 17.07 17.27
CA ARG A 506 -9.19 17.95 18.29
C ARG A 506 -8.35 19.21 18.50
N SER A 507 -7.03 19.10 18.47
CA SER A 507 -6.12 20.25 18.51
C SER A 507 -6.20 21.07 17.21
N LYS A 508 -6.36 20.42 16.05
CA LYS A 508 -6.59 21.12 14.76
C LYS A 508 -7.89 21.93 14.77
N ASN A 509 -8.97 21.37 15.31
CA ASN A 509 -10.23 22.08 15.49
C ASN A 509 -10.08 23.29 16.42
N ALA A 510 -9.35 23.15 17.54
CA ALA A 510 -9.11 24.27 18.45
C ALA A 510 -8.30 25.39 17.77
N LEU A 511 -7.33 25.03 16.93
CA LEU A 511 -6.56 25.99 16.16
C LEU A 511 -7.39 26.69 15.08
N HIS A 512 -8.27 25.94 14.40
CA HIS A 512 -9.23 26.49 13.42
C HIS A 512 -10.07 27.62 14.03
N VAL A 513 -10.62 27.38 15.22
CA VAL A 513 -11.38 28.39 15.97
C VAL A 513 -10.53 29.62 16.31
N CYS A 514 -9.27 29.43 16.70
CA CYS A 514 -8.36 30.52 17.03
C CYS A 514 -8.01 31.37 15.79
N CYS A 515 -7.81 30.75 14.64
CA CYS A 515 -7.58 31.46 13.38
C CYS A 515 -8.84 32.19 12.89
N GLU A 516 -10.03 31.62 13.08
CA GLU A 516 -11.30 32.31 12.81
C GLU A 516 -11.43 33.59 13.64
N LEU A 517 -11.14 33.50 14.94
CA LEU A 517 -11.09 34.67 15.82
C LEU A 517 -10.05 35.68 15.35
N ASN A 518 -8.84 35.22 14.98
CA ASN A 518 -7.80 36.10 14.48
C ASN A 518 -8.25 36.85 13.21
N ASP A 519 -8.88 36.17 12.25
CA ASP A 519 -9.42 36.80 11.03
C ASP A 519 -10.51 37.84 11.35
N ARG A 520 -11.44 37.52 12.26
CA ARG A 520 -12.49 38.45 12.72
C ARG A 520 -11.90 39.70 13.36
N TYR A 521 -10.89 39.54 14.22
CA TYR A 521 -10.21 40.65 14.90
C TYR A 521 -9.42 41.52 13.92
N MET A 522 -8.72 40.90 12.97
CA MET A 522 -7.95 41.61 11.93
C MET A 522 -8.89 42.37 10.98
N ALA A 523 -10.02 41.78 10.57
CA ALA A 523 -11.05 42.46 9.78
C ALA A 523 -11.65 43.67 10.53
N ALA A 524 -11.82 43.54 11.85
CA ALA A 524 -12.27 44.62 12.73
C ALA A 524 -11.18 45.63 13.11
N LYS A 525 -9.95 45.49 12.60
CA LYS A 525 -8.76 46.32 12.94
C LYS A 525 -8.45 46.38 14.44
N LYS A 526 -8.65 45.28 15.16
CA LYS A 526 -8.33 45.12 16.59
C LYS A 526 -7.05 44.28 16.77
N ASP A 527 -6.38 44.40 17.92
CA ASP A 527 -5.29 43.47 18.27
C ASP A 527 -5.89 42.07 18.52
N PRO A 528 -5.46 41.03 17.78
CA PRO A 528 -6.03 39.69 17.88
C PRO A 528 -5.56 38.97 19.13
N LEU A 529 -6.08 39.40 20.27
CA LEU A 529 -5.84 38.83 21.59
C LEU A 529 -7.18 38.38 22.17
N PHE A 530 -7.43 37.07 22.18
CA PHE A 530 -8.73 36.50 22.55
C PHE A 530 -8.62 35.62 23.79
N SER A 531 -9.65 35.65 24.62
CA SER A 531 -9.77 34.88 25.86
C SER A 531 -10.26 33.45 25.59
N VAL A 532 -10.04 32.55 26.54
CA VAL A 532 -10.58 31.16 26.48
C VAL A 532 -12.09 31.15 26.27
N THR A 533 -12.81 32.12 26.85
CA THR A 533 -14.26 32.19 26.75
C THR A 533 -14.69 32.49 25.31
N GLU A 534 -14.02 33.44 24.64
CA GLU A 534 -14.27 33.75 23.23
C GLU A 534 -13.94 32.58 22.30
N ILE A 535 -12.87 31.83 22.60
CA ILE A 535 -12.54 30.58 21.86
C ILE A 535 -13.68 29.57 22.03
N GLN A 536 -14.19 29.41 23.25
CA GLN A 536 -15.27 28.45 23.52
C GLN A 536 -16.60 28.85 22.85
N GLU A 537 -16.95 30.13 22.88
CA GLU A 537 -18.13 30.67 22.21
C GLU A 537 -18.03 30.50 20.69
N THR A 538 -16.89 30.86 20.10
CA THR A 538 -16.67 30.71 18.64
C THR A 538 -16.63 29.25 18.22
N ALA A 539 -16.11 28.35 19.07
CA ALA A 539 -16.16 26.92 18.83
C ALA A 539 -17.61 26.42 18.72
N GLN A 540 -18.50 26.86 19.62
CA GLN A 540 -19.91 26.51 19.59
C GLN A 540 -20.61 27.07 18.35
N GLU A 541 -20.32 28.30 17.95
CA GLU A 541 -20.83 28.89 16.70
C GLU A 541 -20.44 28.06 15.47
N LEU A 542 -19.23 27.53 15.45
CA LEU A 542 -18.70 26.70 14.37
C LEU A 542 -19.13 25.22 14.45
N GLY A 543 -19.97 24.85 15.42
CA GLY A 543 -20.43 23.46 15.63
C GLY A 543 -19.37 22.52 16.19
N LEU A 544 -18.32 23.05 16.81
CA LEU A 544 -17.20 22.29 17.39
C LEU A 544 -17.36 22.17 18.91
N ASP A 545 -17.49 20.95 19.42
CA ASP A 545 -17.60 20.69 20.86
C ASP A 545 -16.30 20.10 21.46
N PHE A 546 -15.79 20.78 22.49
CA PHE A 546 -14.61 20.38 23.24
C PHE A 546 -14.91 19.59 24.53
N ARG A 547 -16.14 19.07 24.71
CA ARG A 547 -16.67 18.35 25.90
C ARG A 547 -16.67 19.19 27.18
N ASN A 548 -15.51 19.67 27.61
CA ASN A 548 -15.36 20.50 28.80
C ASN A 548 -14.19 21.48 28.66
N ARG A 549 -14.16 22.48 29.55
CA ARG A 549 -13.14 23.54 29.53
C ARG A 549 -11.72 23.00 29.77
N GLN A 550 -11.56 21.92 30.52
CA GLN A 550 -10.26 21.29 30.77
C GLN A 550 -9.68 20.63 29.51
N ASP A 551 -10.51 19.98 28.71
CA ASP A 551 -10.10 19.37 27.45
C ASP A 551 -9.74 20.42 26.40
N LEU A 552 -10.44 21.56 26.38
CA LEU A 552 -10.04 22.73 25.60
C LEU A 552 -8.69 23.27 26.07
N TYR A 553 -8.47 23.42 27.38
CA TYR A 553 -7.14 23.81 27.90
C TYR A 553 -6.05 22.84 27.48
N LYS A 554 -6.27 21.53 27.52
CA LYS A 554 -5.28 20.55 27.02
C LYS A 554 -4.96 20.74 25.53
N GLN A 555 -5.94 21.13 24.71
CA GLN A 555 -5.68 21.41 23.29
C GLN A 555 -4.89 22.72 23.13
N LEU A 556 -5.28 23.78 23.85
CA LEU A 556 -4.62 25.09 23.79
C LEU A 556 -3.19 25.03 24.36
N ASP A 557 -2.96 24.30 25.44
CA ASP A 557 -1.63 24.09 26.02
C ASP A 557 -0.72 23.34 25.04
N LYS A 558 -1.26 22.34 24.30
CA LYS A 558 -0.53 21.69 23.21
C LYS A 558 -0.22 22.64 22.06
N LEU A 559 -1.17 23.48 21.65
CA LEU A 559 -0.95 24.47 20.59
C LEU A 559 0.03 25.57 20.99
N GLU A 560 0.10 25.91 22.29
CA GLU A 560 1.13 26.78 22.88
C GLU A 560 2.50 26.11 22.86
N GLU A 561 2.59 24.85 23.33
CA GLU A 561 3.82 24.04 23.25
C GLU A 561 4.32 23.92 21.81
N TYR A 562 3.39 23.82 20.85
CA TYR A 562 3.68 23.78 19.44
C TYR A 562 3.83 25.17 18.77
N GLU A 563 3.92 26.26 19.54
CA GLU A 563 4.17 27.63 19.05
C GLU A 563 3.16 28.15 18.00
N TYR A 564 1.96 27.57 17.93
CA TYR A 564 0.87 28.14 17.12
C TYR A 564 0.18 29.30 17.82
N LEU A 565 0.10 29.20 19.15
CA LEU A 565 -0.51 30.18 20.01
C LEU A 565 0.52 30.72 21.00
N GLU A 566 0.55 32.02 21.21
CA GLU A 566 1.23 32.63 22.35
C GLU A 566 0.20 32.88 23.45
N ARG A 567 0.47 32.37 24.65
CA ARG A 567 -0.36 32.63 25.83
C ARG A 567 0.13 33.89 26.55
N LYS A 568 -0.77 34.84 26.77
CA LYS A 568 -0.57 35.97 27.68
C LYS A 568 -1.36 35.77 28.96
N GLN A 569 -0.65 35.74 30.10
CA GLN A 569 -1.25 35.62 31.42
C GLN A 569 -0.51 36.53 32.41
N ALA A 570 -1.25 37.40 33.11
CA ALA A 570 -0.66 38.36 34.05
C ALA A 570 -0.26 37.74 35.41
N ARG A 571 -1.03 36.76 35.91
CA ARG A 571 -0.79 36.03 37.17
C ARG A 571 -1.30 34.60 37.07
N LYS A 572 -0.80 33.68 37.92
CA LYS A 572 -1.11 32.23 37.89
C LYS A 572 -2.62 31.88 37.85
N ASN A 573 -3.49 32.74 38.41
CA ASN A 573 -4.96 32.60 38.43
C ASN A 573 -5.71 33.63 37.58
N SER A 574 -5.03 34.46 36.78
CA SER A 574 -5.71 35.40 35.88
C SER A 574 -6.21 34.68 34.62
N ILE A 575 -7.18 35.29 33.94
CA ILE A 575 -7.69 34.83 32.64
C ILE A 575 -6.50 34.65 31.67
N ARG A 576 -6.49 33.53 30.94
CA ARG A 576 -5.53 33.26 29.87
C ARG A 576 -6.04 33.88 28.57
N TYR A 577 -5.19 34.66 27.92
CA TYR A 577 -5.40 35.17 26.58
C TYR A 577 -4.46 34.47 25.62
N TYR A 578 -4.90 34.28 24.38
CA TYR A 578 -4.13 33.65 23.33
C TYR A 578 -4.06 34.55 22.10
N LYS A 579 -2.94 34.46 21.39
CA LYS A 579 -2.71 35.13 20.12
C LYS A 579 -2.17 34.12 19.12
N VAL A 580 -2.62 34.18 17.86
CA VAL A 580 -2.07 33.33 16.79
C VAL A 580 -0.71 33.88 16.37
N CYS A 581 0.33 33.04 16.38
CA CYS A 581 1.72 33.47 16.15
C CYS A 581 2.37 32.86 14.92
N PHE A 582 1.58 32.23 14.06
CA PHE A 582 2.04 31.68 12.78
C PHE A 582 1.20 32.21 11.62
N ALA A 583 1.81 32.32 10.44
CA ALA A 583 1.08 32.62 9.22
C ALA A 583 0.30 31.37 8.80
N TYR A 584 -1.02 31.48 8.59
CA TYR A 584 -1.87 30.38 8.15
C TYR A 584 -2.50 30.63 6.79
N GLN A 585 -2.74 29.54 6.05
CA GLN A 585 -3.39 29.56 4.74
C GLN A 585 -4.71 28.80 4.80
N ARG A 586 -5.73 29.27 4.09
CA ARG A 586 -7.04 28.60 3.98
C ARG A 586 -7.22 27.99 2.59
N ASN A 587 -7.74 26.77 2.53
CA ASN A 587 -8.22 26.21 1.27
C ASN A 587 -9.58 26.83 0.87
N GLY A 588 -10.08 26.48 -0.32
CA GLY A 588 -11.39 26.94 -0.81
C GLY A 588 -12.60 26.50 0.05
N LYS A 589 -12.40 25.61 1.03
CA LYS A 589 -13.40 25.17 2.01
C LYS A 589 -13.24 25.88 3.37
N GLY A 590 -12.28 26.80 3.50
CA GLY A 590 -12.03 27.57 4.72
C GLY A 590 -11.19 26.85 5.78
N GLU A 591 -10.64 25.68 5.48
CA GLU A 591 -9.80 24.89 6.39
C GLU A 591 -8.35 25.37 6.34
N ILE A 592 -7.65 25.33 7.47
CA ILE A 592 -6.25 25.73 7.54
C ILE A 592 -5.37 24.60 7.00
N VAL A 593 -4.60 24.88 5.95
CA VAL A 593 -3.79 23.86 5.25
C VAL A 593 -2.36 23.73 5.75
N ASN A 594 -1.90 24.61 6.64
CA ASN A 594 -0.54 24.59 7.17
C ASN A 594 -0.49 24.45 8.71
N ILE A 595 -1.32 23.57 9.26
CA ILE A 595 -1.23 23.10 10.66
C ILE A 595 -0.17 21.98 10.74
N ASP A 596 1.09 22.39 10.60
CA ASP A 596 2.28 21.55 10.71
C ASP A 596 3.04 21.83 12.02
N THR A 597 3.32 20.78 12.81
CA THR A 597 4.10 20.88 14.06
C THR A 597 5.32 21.81 13.90
N PRO A 598 5.67 22.63 14.90
CA PRO A 598 6.82 23.55 14.84
C PRO A 598 8.13 22.81 14.59
N ASP A 599 8.18 21.51 14.90
CA ASP A 599 9.24 20.61 14.52
C ASP A 599 9.52 20.63 12.99
N ILE A 600 8.50 20.82 12.15
CA ILE A 600 8.69 20.97 10.69
C ILE A 600 9.40 22.28 10.34
N LYS A 601 9.22 23.36 11.13
CA LYS A 601 9.94 24.63 10.94
C LYS A 601 11.43 24.52 11.28
N GLU A 602 11.82 23.52 12.06
CA GLU A 602 13.23 23.24 12.35
C GLU A 602 13.95 22.61 11.12
N ILE A 603 13.21 22.11 10.13
CA ILE A 603 13.77 21.67 8.84
C ILE A 603 13.89 22.88 7.92
N LEU A 604 15.12 23.20 7.50
CA LEU A 604 15.40 24.38 6.68
C LEU A 604 14.71 24.31 5.33
N THR A 605 14.09 25.41 4.89
CA THR A 605 13.71 25.53 3.48
C THR A 605 14.95 25.56 2.57
N PRO A 606 14.83 25.24 1.28
CA PRO A 606 15.95 25.34 0.34
C PRO A 606 16.62 26.73 0.34
N ASP A 607 15.82 27.80 0.44
CA ASP A 607 16.33 29.17 0.52
C ASP A 607 17.06 29.44 1.85
N GLN A 608 16.53 28.95 2.97
CA GLN A 608 17.19 29.09 4.28
C GLN A 608 18.53 28.34 4.34
N LEU A 609 18.60 27.13 3.76
CA LEU A 609 19.85 26.38 3.65
C LEU A 609 20.86 27.14 2.79
N ARG A 610 20.43 27.67 1.65
CA ARG A 610 21.28 28.48 0.76
C ARG A 610 21.83 29.72 1.47
N ASP A 611 21.00 30.42 2.22
CA ASP A 611 21.42 31.60 2.99
C ASP A 611 22.39 31.23 4.13
N ARG A 612 22.15 30.09 4.80
CA ARG A 612 23.06 29.59 5.84
C ARG A 612 24.44 29.22 5.26
N LEU A 613 24.47 28.59 4.09
CA LEU A 613 25.73 28.28 3.39
C LEU A 613 26.48 29.54 2.96
N ARG A 614 25.77 30.56 2.47
CA ARG A 614 26.37 31.87 2.13
C ARG A 614 26.96 32.57 3.35
N LYS A 615 26.29 32.50 4.50
CA LYS A 615 26.78 33.09 5.77
C LYS A 615 27.95 32.30 6.37
N GLY A 616 27.92 30.97 6.28
CA GLY A 616 29.00 30.09 6.76
C GLY A 616 30.32 30.27 6.01
N ASN A 617 30.26 30.56 4.70
CA ASN A 617 31.44 30.85 3.88
C ASN A 617 32.05 32.24 4.14
N GLY A 618 31.39 33.11 4.92
CA GLY A 618 31.88 34.46 5.29
C GLY A 618 32.71 34.52 6.57
N SER A 619 32.71 33.46 7.38
CA SER A 619 33.60 33.30 8.53
C SER A 619 34.61 32.20 8.22
N GLY A 620 35.86 32.57 7.97
CA GLY A 620 36.93 31.62 7.70
C GLY A 620 37.05 30.57 8.82
N VAL A 621 36.51 29.38 8.58
CA VAL A 621 36.80 28.19 9.37
C VAL A 621 37.94 27.49 8.67
N ALA A 622 39.11 27.52 9.32
CA ALA A 622 40.29 26.80 8.90
C ALA A 622 39.93 25.33 8.69
N VAL A 623 40.19 24.84 7.47
CA VAL A 623 40.19 23.43 7.13
C VAL A 623 41.20 22.75 8.06
N LEU A 624 40.72 22.06 9.09
CA LEU A 624 41.53 21.16 9.88
C LEU A 624 41.88 19.95 9.01
N ARG A 625 43.02 20.03 8.32
CA ARG A 625 43.82 18.84 8.01
C ARG A 625 44.28 18.26 9.34
N GLN A 626 43.54 17.31 9.90
CA GLN A 626 44.06 16.38 10.90
C GLN A 626 44.15 14.99 10.27
N THR A 627 45.22 14.79 9.52
CA THR A 627 45.79 13.47 9.21
C THR A 627 47.26 13.58 9.52
N GLU A 628 47.62 13.33 10.78
CA GLU A 628 48.95 13.00 11.33
C GLU A 628 48.88 13.29 12.83
N ASP A 629 48.46 12.29 13.62
CA ASP A 629 48.85 12.10 15.05
C ASP A 629 48.05 10.95 15.68
N LEU A 630 48.16 9.74 15.10
CA LEU A 630 47.86 8.47 15.78
C LEU A 630 48.81 7.38 15.28
N ARG A 631 50.11 7.66 15.34
CA ARG A 631 51.17 6.65 15.36
C ARG A 631 52.15 7.06 16.44
N GLU A 632 51.84 6.70 17.68
CA GLU A 632 52.77 6.37 18.76
C GLU A 632 51.97 6.34 20.07
N GLY A 633 51.67 5.14 20.53
CA GLY A 633 50.87 4.91 21.73
C GLY A 633 50.79 3.41 22.01
N GLY A 634 51.95 2.77 22.13
CA GLY A 634 52.05 1.38 22.53
C GLY A 634 51.39 1.16 23.88
N TRP A 635 50.43 0.24 23.92
CA TRP A 635 49.96 -0.37 25.16
C TRP A 635 50.35 -1.84 25.13
N ALA A 636 51.42 -2.14 25.86
CA ALA A 636 51.83 -3.47 26.24
C ALA A 636 50.77 -4.09 27.15
N GLY A 637 49.98 -5.03 26.62
CA GLY A 637 49.13 -5.92 27.39
C GLY A 637 49.90 -7.21 27.70
N THR A 638 50.41 -7.30 28.92
CA THR A 638 51.04 -8.49 29.51
C THR A 638 50.09 -9.69 29.53
N VAL A 639 50.49 -10.77 28.85
CA VAL A 639 49.91 -12.12 28.95
C VAL A 639 50.51 -12.82 30.18
N PRO A 640 49.74 -13.32 31.16
CA PRO A 640 50.29 -14.18 32.20
C PRO A 640 50.50 -15.61 31.66
N PRO A 641 51.58 -16.30 32.06
CA PRO A 641 51.97 -17.55 31.42
C PRO A 641 51.13 -18.73 31.89
N ALA A 642 50.86 -19.63 30.96
CA ALA A 642 50.35 -20.97 31.22
C ALA A 642 51.26 -21.74 32.18
N ARG A 643 50.67 -22.44 33.15
CA ARG A 643 51.30 -23.53 33.88
C ARG A 643 50.29 -24.67 34.05
N GLY A 644 50.76 -25.86 33.66
CA GLY A 644 50.46 -27.16 34.29
C GLY A 644 49.10 -27.74 33.98
#